data_AF-A0A3E0Q461-F1
#
_entry.id   AF-A0A3E0Q461-F1
#
_cell.length_a   1.000
_cell.length_b   1.000
_cell.length_c   1.000
_cell.angle_alpha   90.00
_cell.angle_beta   90.00
_cell.angle_gamma   90.00
#
_symmetry.space_group_name_H-M   'P 1'
#
loop_
_entity.id
_entity.type
_entity.pdbx_description
1 polymer ?
#
loop_
_entity_poly.entity_id
_entity_poly.type
_entity_poly.pdbx_seq_one_letter_code
_entity_poly.pdbx_strand_id
1 'polypeptide(L)'
;MAVGEIDKVIDTPVVEETEPKFEYPGIPTTCDGAEAVVWVETRVCQGSGAYPITSSTTMGGGFNAAVMNGIPNMWGDELVFMEPESEHSSATFCEGFALAGGRVTNFTSGQGLVLMKEVLYTISGKRLPVVFNIGARALTSQGLNVHAGHDDVMSVADCGWGMLFARNAQEAGDICLIARRAAEASQTPFFAVQDGFLTTHTVESVRLPEPDFMKDYIGAPADKLVNLMDPANPLMSGVVQNQDSYMKGKIAQRWYYDQVEPALEDAFDEFYRKTGRRYGFVDAYRCEDADFIIVGIGSYMETAQTTVDFLRDERGIKAGCLNVYCFRPFPARQIVDVLKNCQAFTVYERMDDPLSTTGNHLTREIKAAFCDAANGQNGMEKLDRIPRIYHAAAGLGSRDVRAGDVLATFENMQKDGPHFFCVGIKHPLALEVKEDPDLRPTGAFSMRGHSVGGFGSVTTNKVIATIGGQVFGKDVQAYPKYGSEKKGLPTTYYLTIADSHIYSHSELEYVDLVVLNDTTALYSGNPLKGMVDGGAIFMQSPYTEPADVWRRIPEHHKQTIREKNLRVYFVDMVEIAREVATAADLEMRMQGIVLLGGFLKLTPYARDLNMTDEQVYGGVEDALRKYFGKRGEQVVQDNLTCVKRGYSEMQEIPQSMIHEGNGVV
;
A
#
# COMPACT_ATOMS: atom_id res chain seq x y z
N MET A 1 3.94 17.97 64.87
CA MET A 1 2.53 18.17 65.27
C MET A 1 1.95 19.17 64.29
N ALA A 2 0.95 18.93 63.44
CA ALA A 2 -0.02 17.85 63.25
C ALA A 2 -0.30 17.80 61.72
N VAL A 3 -0.35 16.61 61.09
CA VAL A 3 -1.57 15.95 60.54
C VAL A 3 -2.42 16.93 59.70
N GLY A 4 -2.67 16.79 58.40
CA GLY A 4 -2.72 15.63 57.50
C GLY A 4 -4.09 15.66 56.82
N GLU A 5 -4.16 15.70 55.50
CA GLU A 5 -5.34 15.26 54.74
C GLU A 5 -4.89 14.85 53.33
N ILE A 6 -5.01 13.54 53.10
CA ILE A 6 -4.90 12.88 51.81
C ILE A 6 -6.32 12.84 51.27
N ASP A 7 -6.55 13.30 50.05
CA ASP A 7 -7.67 12.76 49.28
C ASP A 7 -7.22 12.41 47.87
N LYS A 8 -7.53 11.15 47.52
CA LYS A 8 -7.09 10.40 46.34
C LYS A 8 -8.22 10.47 45.32
N VAL A 9 -8.03 11.15 44.20
CA VAL A 9 -8.95 11.06 43.05
C VAL A 9 -8.13 11.08 41.76
N ILE A 10 -7.91 9.85 41.25
CA ILE A 10 -7.56 9.43 39.87
C ILE A 10 -6.19 9.86 39.34
N ASP A 11 -5.22 8.95 39.49
CA ASP A 11 -3.99 8.87 38.70
C ASP A 11 -4.36 8.38 37.28
N THR A 12 -4.96 9.26 36.47
CA THR A 12 -4.95 9.06 35.02
C THR A 12 -3.67 9.73 34.52
N PRO A 13 -2.77 9.03 33.81
CA PRO A 13 -1.68 9.73 33.13
C PRO A 13 -2.34 10.69 32.14
N VAL A 14 -2.27 11.98 32.45
CA VAL A 14 -2.52 13.03 31.47
C VAL A 14 -1.45 12.82 30.41
N VAL A 15 -1.83 12.25 29.27
CA VAL A 15 -1.04 12.34 28.06
C VAL A 15 -0.86 13.84 27.85
N GLU A 16 0.36 14.35 28.09
CA GLU A 16 0.70 15.71 27.70
C GLU A 16 0.38 15.81 26.21
N GLU A 17 -0.69 16.52 25.86
CA GLU A 17 -0.94 16.96 24.49
C GLU A 17 0.23 17.88 24.13
N THR A 18 1.30 17.30 23.62
CA THR A 18 2.36 18.04 22.96
C THR A 18 1.70 18.81 21.83
N GLU A 19 1.74 20.15 21.90
CA GLU A 19 1.25 21.00 20.81
C GLU A 19 1.75 20.44 19.47
N PRO A 20 0.88 20.32 18.45
CA PRO A 20 1.28 19.75 17.18
C PRO A 20 2.46 20.55 16.61
N LYS A 21 3.60 19.87 16.44
CA LYS A 21 4.87 20.45 15.98
C LYS A 21 4.78 21.09 14.58
N PHE A 22 3.74 20.74 13.81
CA PHE A 22 3.49 21.20 12.45
C PHE A 22 2.03 21.66 12.31
N GLU A 23 1.79 22.60 11.41
CA GLU A 23 0.48 23.24 11.18
C GLU A 23 -0.59 22.22 10.76
N TYR A 24 -0.21 21.23 9.96
CA TYR A 24 -1.10 20.22 9.39
C TYR A 24 -0.55 18.80 9.63
N PRO A 25 -0.69 18.25 10.85
CA PRO A 25 -0.16 16.94 11.20
C PRO A 25 -0.86 15.77 10.47
N GLY A 26 -1.99 16.02 9.80
CA GLY A 26 -2.83 15.06 9.11
C GLY A 26 -3.89 14.42 10.00
N ILE A 27 -4.99 14.00 9.39
CA ILE A 27 -6.15 13.38 10.05
C ILE A 27 -5.88 11.89 10.25
N PRO A 28 -5.72 11.40 11.49
CA PRO A 28 -5.44 9.98 11.74
C PRO A 28 -6.65 9.13 11.35
N THR A 29 -6.41 8.08 10.57
CA THR A 29 -7.43 7.11 10.16
C THR A 29 -6.77 5.81 9.68
N THR A 30 -7.60 4.84 9.32
CA THR A 30 -7.20 3.66 8.58
C THR A 30 -7.85 3.68 7.21
N CYS A 31 -7.05 3.52 6.17
CA CYS A 31 -7.52 3.39 4.79
C CYS A 31 -6.48 2.71 3.90
N ASP A 32 -6.88 2.26 2.72
CA ASP A 32 -5.94 1.80 1.69
C ASP A 32 -5.44 2.94 0.79
N GLY A 33 -4.44 2.68 -0.05
CA GLY A 33 -3.87 3.70 -0.93
C GLY A 33 -4.86 4.22 -1.99
N ALA A 34 -5.87 3.43 -2.37
CA ALA A 34 -6.94 3.90 -3.25
C ALA A 34 -7.86 4.89 -2.53
N GLU A 35 -8.27 4.58 -1.30
CA GLU A 35 -9.07 5.48 -0.45
C GLU A 35 -8.33 6.79 -0.16
N ALA A 36 -7.01 6.75 0.06
CA ALA A 36 -6.19 7.95 0.27
C ALA A 36 -6.14 8.86 -0.98
N VAL A 37 -6.00 8.28 -2.17
CA VAL A 37 -6.07 9.03 -3.44
C VAL A 37 -7.46 9.62 -3.67
N VAL A 38 -8.53 8.84 -3.44
CA VAL A 38 -9.92 9.33 -3.57
C VAL A 38 -10.18 10.48 -2.60
N TRP A 39 -9.64 10.42 -1.38
CA TRP A 39 -9.74 11.49 -0.41
C TRP A 39 -9.19 12.81 -0.98
N VAL A 40 -8.00 12.78 -1.59
CA VAL A 40 -7.39 13.96 -2.21
C VAL A 40 -8.20 14.41 -3.42
N GLU A 41 -8.39 13.54 -4.41
CA GLU A 41 -8.93 13.91 -5.72
C GLU A 41 -10.37 14.43 -5.65
N THR A 42 -11.23 13.84 -4.80
CA THR A 42 -12.61 14.33 -4.64
C THR A 42 -12.70 15.73 -4.03
N ARG A 43 -11.64 16.19 -3.36
CA ARG A 43 -11.58 17.53 -2.76
C ARG A 43 -10.93 18.53 -3.68
N VAL A 44 -9.93 18.12 -4.46
CA VAL A 44 -9.08 19.03 -5.23
C VAL A 44 -9.46 19.14 -6.71
N CYS A 45 -10.12 18.13 -7.29
CA CYS A 45 -10.47 18.12 -8.70
C CYS A 45 -11.88 18.66 -8.97
N GLN A 46 -12.17 18.92 -10.25
CA GLN A 46 -13.49 19.28 -10.77
C GLN A 46 -14.08 18.15 -11.62
N GLY A 47 -13.23 17.29 -12.19
CA GLY A 47 -13.71 16.15 -12.96
C GLY A 47 -12.77 14.95 -12.95
N SER A 48 -13.30 13.81 -13.36
CA SER A 48 -12.55 12.59 -13.63
C SER A 48 -13.10 11.87 -14.87
N GLY A 49 -12.21 11.52 -15.79
CA GLY A 49 -12.48 10.49 -16.79
C GLY A 49 -11.85 9.18 -16.33
N ALA A 50 -12.60 8.08 -16.30
CA ALA A 50 -12.02 6.79 -15.91
C ALA A 50 -12.71 5.63 -16.63
N TYR A 51 -11.98 4.54 -16.83
CA TYR A 51 -12.52 3.27 -17.32
C TYR A 51 -12.08 2.14 -16.37
N PRO A 52 -12.97 1.19 -16.03
CA PRO A 52 -12.69 0.23 -14.97
C PRO A 52 -11.62 -0.80 -15.38
N ILE A 53 -10.46 -0.71 -14.73
CA ILE A 53 -9.42 -1.73 -14.78
C ILE A 53 -8.86 -2.02 -13.38
N THR A 54 -8.69 -3.29 -13.02
CA THR A 54 -8.07 -3.67 -11.75
C THR A 54 -6.58 -3.33 -11.82
N SER A 55 -5.95 -2.70 -10.81
CA SER A 55 -6.43 -2.43 -9.44
C SER A 55 -6.91 -0.99 -9.19
N SER A 56 -7.00 -0.14 -10.23
CA SER A 56 -7.43 1.26 -10.09
C SER A 56 -8.94 1.48 -10.01
N THR A 57 -9.75 0.44 -10.29
CA THR A 57 -11.23 0.53 -10.33
C THR A 57 -11.83 1.11 -9.05
N THR A 58 -11.25 0.83 -7.88
CA THR A 58 -11.75 1.35 -6.59
C THR A 58 -11.60 2.87 -6.49
N MET A 59 -10.55 3.45 -7.08
CA MET A 59 -10.36 4.90 -7.12
C MET A 59 -11.43 5.58 -7.99
N GLY A 60 -11.65 5.08 -9.22
CA GLY A 60 -12.72 5.59 -10.09
C GLY A 60 -14.11 5.43 -9.48
N GLY A 61 -14.38 4.28 -8.86
CA GLY A 61 -15.64 4.03 -8.15
C GLY A 61 -15.83 4.96 -6.94
N GLY A 62 -14.76 5.26 -6.20
CA GLY A 62 -14.79 6.20 -5.08
C GLY A 62 -15.09 7.63 -5.50
N PHE A 63 -14.47 8.10 -6.59
CA PHE A 63 -14.75 9.42 -7.15
C PHE A 63 -16.19 9.51 -7.68
N ASN A 64 -16.64 8.50 -8.45
CA ASN A 64 -18.01 8.44 -8.95
C ASN A 64 -19.04 8.42 -7.81
N ALA A 65 -18.76 7.70 -6.71
CA ALA A 65 -19.61 7.73 -5.54
C ALA A 65 -19.70 9.12 -4.91
N ALA A 66 -18.62 9.92 -4.90
CA ALA A 66 -18.66 11.30 -4.43
C ALA A 66 -19.58 12.17 -5.30
N VAL A 67 -19.49 12.04 -6.63
CA VAL A 67 -20.38 12.71 -7.60
C VAL A 67 -21.84 12.36 -7.34
N MET A 68 -22.17 11.07 -7.23
CA MET A 68 -23.55 10.61 -7.01
C MET A 68 -24.15 11.08 -5.68
N ASN A 69 -23.31 11.33 -4.67
CA ASN A 69 -23.74 11.89 -3.39
C ASN A 69 -23.81 13.42 -3.38
N GLY A 70 -23.53 14.09 -4.50
CA GLY A 70 -23.54 15.54 -4.61
C GLY A 70 -22.48 16.22 -3.74
N ILE A 71 -21.34 15.54 -3.49
CA ILE A 71 -20.24 16.11 -2.71
C ILE A 71 -19.51 17.13 -3.60
N PRO A 72 -19.48 18.42 -3.25
CA PRO A 72 -18.69 19.41 -3.98
C PRO A 72 -17.21 19.31 -3.62
N ASN A 73 -16.35 19.86 -4.47
CA ASN A 73 -14.95 20.05 -4.14
C ASN A 73 -14.76 21.17 -3.09
N MET A 74 -13.53 21.43 -2.66
CA MET A 74 -13.25 22.41 -1.60
C MET A 74 -13.52 23.89 -1.98
N TRP A 75 -13.78 24.19 -3.25
CA TRP A 75 -14.20 25.51 -3.73
C TRP A 75 -15.70 25.60 -4.02
N GLY A 76 -16.46 24.52 -3.76
CA GLY A 76 -17.89 24.48 -3.98
C GLY A 76 -18.31 24.09 -5.39
N ASP A 77 -17.38 23.65 -6.24
CA ASP A 77 -17.74 23.15 -7.59
C ASP A 77 -18.37 21.76 -7.50
N GLU A 78 -19.37 21.51 -8.33
CA GLU A 78 -19.91 20.18 -8.55
C GLU A 78 -18.89 19.31 -9.31
N LEU A 79 -18.70 18.09 -8.84
CA LEU A 79 -17.78 17.12 -9.45
C LEU A 79 -18.42 16.48 -10.69
N VAL A 80 -17.61 16.24 -11.73
CA VAL A 80 -18.02 15.52 -12.95
C VAL A 80 -17.29 14.17 -13.05
N PHE A 81 -18.02 13.10 -13.34
CA PHE A 81 -17.42 11.79 -13.65
C PHE A 81 -17.92 11.28 -15.00
N MET A 82 -17.00 10.81 -15.85
CA MET A 82 -17.31 10.24 -17.16
C MET A 82 -16.65 8.87 -17.30
N GLU A 83 -17.47 7.87 -17.62
CA GLU A 83 -17.04 6.51 -18.00
C GLU A 83 -17.29 6.31 -19.51
N PRO A 84 -16.24 6.43 -20.35
CA PRO A 84 -16.35 6.18 -21.78
C PRO A 84 -16.19 4.68 -22.10
N GLU A 85 -15.97 4.33 -23.37
CA GLU A 85 -15.88 2.94 -23.83
C GLU A 85 -14.49 2.29 -23.64
N SER A 86 -13.45 3.08 -23.35
CA SER A 86 -12.07 2.60 -23.19
C SER A 86 -11.18 3.57 -22.38
N GLU A 87 -10.02 3.08 -21.92
CA GLU A 87 -9.01 3.91 -21.28
C GLU A 87 -8.49 5.01 -22.20
N HIS A 88 -8.33 4.73 -23.50
CA HIS A 88 -7.96 5.74 -24.50
C HIS A 88 -8.92 6.93 -24.47
N SER A 89 -10.23 6.68 -24.59
CA SER A 89 -11.24 7.74 -24.55
C SER A 89 -11.36 8.40 -23.18
N SER A 90 -11.05 7.69 -22.09
CA SER A 90 -11.00 8.29 -20.75
C SER A 90 -9.87 9.30 -20.60
N ALA A 91 -8.70 9.03 -21.19
CA ALA A 91 -7.61 10.01 -21.27
C ALA A 91 -7.98 11.18 -22.18
N THR A 92 -8.65 10.94 -23.31
CA THR A 92 -9.11 11.99 -24.23
C THR A 92 -10.14 12.91 -23.58
N PHE A 93 -11.05 12.37 -22.75
CA PHE A 93 -11.95 13.18 -21.94
C PHE A 93 -11.15 14.12 -21.02
N CYS A 94 -10.14 13.60 -20.33
CA CYS A 94 -9.28 14.40 -19.47
C CYS A 94 -8.51 15.47 -20.25
N GLU A 95 -8.00 15.14 -21.43
CA GLU A 95 -7.37 16.12 -22.32
C GLU A 95 -8.32 17.27 -22.66
N GLY A 96 -9.54 16.97 -23.09
CA GLY A 96 -10.56 17.97 -23.42
C GLY A 96 -10.98 18.82 -22.22
N PHE A 97 -11.16 18.19 -21.05
CA PHE A 97 -11.53 18.87 -19.81
C PHE A 97 -10.45 19.85 -19.36
N ALA A 98 -9.18 19.42 -19.41
CA ALA A 98 -8.05 20.29 -19.07
C ALA A 98 -7.85 21.41 -20.10
N LEU A 99 -8.08 21.15 -21.39
CA LEU A 99 -8.06 22.18 -22.44
C LEU A 99 -9.09 23.29 -22.18
N ALA A 100 -10.24 22.95 -21.60
CA ALA A 100 -11.27 23.90 -21.19
C ALA A 100 -10.95 24.62 -19.86
N GLY A 101 -9.73 24.46 -19.30
CA GLY A 101 -9.27 25.10 -18.08
C GLY A 101 -9.68 24.41 -16.79
N GLY A 102 -10.23 23.20 -16.87
CA GLY A 102 -10.70 22.45 -15.70
C GLY A 102 -9.64 21.55 -15.07
N ARG A 103 -9.67 21.40 -13.75
CA ARG A 103 -8.78 20.46 -13.04
C ARG A 103 -9.35 19.05 -13.07
N VAL A 104 -8.63 18.13 -13.72
CA VAL A 104 -9.11 16.75 -13.98
C VAL A 104 -8.11 15.69 -13.52
N THR A 105 -8.62 14.51 -13.19
CA THR A 105 -7.83 13.31 -12.85
C THR A 105 -8.31 12.09 -13.64
N ASN A 106 -7.50 11.02 -13.62
CA ASN A 106 -7.84 9.71 -14.18
C ASN A 106 -7.27 8.61 -13.28
N PHE A 107 -7.87 7.43 -13.32
CA PHE A 107 -7.49 6.25 -12.56
C PHE A 107 -7.30 5.06 -13.51
N THR A 108 -6.08 4.57 -13.66
CA THR A 108 -5.79 3.45 -14.59
C THR A 108 -4.69 2.52 -14.05
N SER A 109 -4.51 1.39 -14.73
CA SER A 109 -3.56 0.33 -14.38
C SER A 109 -3.23 -0.50 -15.62
N GLY A 110 -2.03 -1.09 -15.68
CA GLY A 110 -1.70 -2.18 -16.61
C GLY A 110 -1.97 -1.82 -18.07
N GLN A 111 -2.72 -2.68 -18.75
CA GLN A 111 -3.10 -2.50 -20.17
C GLN A 111 -3.76 -1.16 -20.47
N GLY A 112 -4.54 -0.67 -19.52
CA GLY A 112 -5.26 0.59 -19.65
C GLY A 112 -4.31 1.78 -19.83
N LEU A 113 -3.21 1.81 -19.08
CA LEU A 113 -2.20 2.86 -19.21
C LEU A 113 -1.51 2.81 -20.57
N VAL A 114 -1.16 1.62 -21.06
CA VAL A 114 -0.54 1.44 -22.39
C VAL A 114 -1.49 1.86 -23.50
N LEU A 115 -2.79 1.56 -23.36
CA LEU A 115 -3.83 1.97 -24.31
C LEU A 115 -3.98 3.50 -24.38
N MET A 116 -3.59 4.24 -23.35
CA MET A 116 -3.56 5.70 -23.35
C MET A 116 -2.33 6.30 -24.05
N LYS A 117 -1.30 5.52 -24.40
CA LYS A 117 0.04 6.03 -24.78
C LYS A 117 0.02 7.14 -25.84
N GLU A 118 -0.84 7.03 -26.85
CA GLU A 118 -1.02 8.07 -27.87
C GLU A 118 -1.49 9.41 -27.26
N VAL A 119 -2.54 9.35 -26.44
CA VAL A 119 -3.14 10.52 -25.76
C VAL A 119 -2.19 11.10 -24.71
N LEU A 120 -1.34 10.30 -24.10
CA LEU A 120 -0.34 10.80 -23.15
C LEU A 120 0.63 11.79 -23.85
N TYR A 121 1.01 11.54 -25.10
CA TYR A 121 1.83 12.48 -25.89
C TYR A 121 1.07 13.76 -26.25
N THR A 122 -0.25 13.71 -26.45
CA THR A 122 -1.04 14.91 -26.78
C THR A 122 -1.20 15.79 -25.55
N ILE A 123 -1.54 15.21 -24.39
CA ILE A 123 -1.68 15.92 -23.11
C ILE A 123 -0.37 16.62 -22.74
N SER A 124 0.75 15.89 -22.77
CA SER A 124 2.05 16.51 -22.50
C SER A 124 2.35 17.54 -23.58
N GLY A 125 2.22 17.23 -24.87
CA GLY A 125 2.48 18.17 -25.96
C GLY A 125 1.72 19.51 -25.86
N LYS A 126 0.52 19.49 -25.27
CA LYS A 126 -0.35 20.66 -25.03
C LYS A 126 -0.11 21.36 -23.69
N ARG A 127 0.85 20.89 -22.88
CA ARG A 127 1.22 21.46 -21.57
C ARG A 127 0.05 21.49 -20.57
N LEU A 128 -0.73 20.41 -20.55
CA LEU A 128 -1.88 20.29 -19.67
C LEU A 128 -1.42 19.69 -18.33
N PRO A 129 -1.56 20.39 -17.19
CA PRO A 129 -1.06 19.94 -15.88
C PRO A 129 -2.02 18.96 -15.19
N VAL A 130 -2.36 17.87 -15.87
CA VAL A 130 -3.21 16.80 -15.30
C VAL A 130 -2.37 15.85 -14.45
N VAL A 131 -3.00 15.22 -13.47
CA VAL A 131 -2.41 14.11 -12.71
C VAL A 131 -3.24 12.87 -12.93
N PHE A 132 -2.60 11.78 -13.35
CA PHE A 132 -3.22 10.46 -13.47
C PHE A 132 -2.68 9.56 -12.35
N ASN A 133 -3.58 8.91 -11.62
CA ASN A 133 -3.26 8.05 -10.50
C ASN A 133 -3.20 6.60 -10.97
N ILE A 134 -2.03 5.98 -10.84
CA ILE A 134 -1.73 4.67 -11.41
C ILE A 134 -1.61 3.63 -10.30
N GLY A 135 -2.45 2.61 -10.34
CA GLY A 135 -2.19 1.37 -9.60
C GLY A 135 -1.29 0.48 -10.46
N ALA A 136 0.03 0.61 -10.34
CA ALA A 136 1.00 -0.05 -11.22
C ALA A 136 0.78 -1.57 -11.22
N ARG A 137 0.64 -2.13 -12.42
CA ARG A 137 0.20 -3.51 -12.63
C ARG A 137 1.02 -4.15 -13.75
N ALA A 138 1.35 -5.42 -13.54
CA ALA A 138 2.05 -6.23 -14.54
C ALA A 138 1.27 -6.27 -15.87
N LEU A 139 2.00 -6.09 -16.98
CA LEU A 139 1.43 -6.27 -18.31
C LEU A 139 1.25 -7.77 -18.60
N THR A 140 0.12 -8.09 -19.22
CA THR A 140 -0.17 -9.40 -19.81
C THR A 140 0.86 -9.72 -20.87
N SER A 141 1.65 -10.76 -20.62
CA SER A 141 2.68 -11.29 -21.52
C SER A 141 2.39 -12.77 -21.79
N GLN A 142 3.14 -13.71 -21.19
CA GLN A 142 2.82 -15.15 -21.27
C GLN A 142 1.51 -15.51 -20.56
N GLY A 143 1.02 -14.64 -19.68
CA GLY A 143 -0.22 -14.82 -18.94
C GLY A 143 -0.73 -13.49 -18.40
N LEU A 144 -2.03 -13.43 -18.10
CA LEU A 144 -2.64 -12.28 -17.45
C LEU A 144 -2.26 -12.27 -15.97
N ASN A 145 -1.78 -11.13 -15.49
CA ASN A 145 -1.61 -10.88 -14.08
C ASN A 145 -2.32 -9.55 -13.71
N VAL A 146 -3.11 -9.56 -12.64
CA VAL A 146 -3.82 -8.36 -12.14
C VAL A 146 -3.01 -7.59 -11.10
N HIS A 147 -1.95 -8.20 -10.58
CA HIS A 147 -1.15 -7.75 -9.46
C HIS A 147 0.00 -6.82 -9.88
N ALA A 148 0.75 -6.31 -8.90
CA ALA A 148 1.77 -5.29 -9.10
C ALA A 148 2.85 -5.71 -10.09
N GLY A 149 3.19 -4.79 -10.98
CA GLY A 149 4.34 -4.81 -11.87
C GLY A 149 4.59 -3.38 -12.31
N HIS A 150 5.82 -3.06 -12.69
CA HIS A 150 6.18 -1.72 -13.18
C HIS A 150 6.27 -1.66 -14.71
N ASP A 151 6.01 -2.77 -15.39
CA ASP A 151 6.07 -2.85 -16.86
C ASP A 151 5.13 -1.83 -17.53
N ASP A 152 3.97 -1.56 -16.94
CA ASP A 152 2.99 -0.60 -17.47
C ASP A 152 3.52 0.84 -17.44
N VAL A 153 3.96 1.32 -16.28
CA VAL A 153 4.51 2.67 -16.12
C VAL A 153 5.81 2.84 -16.90
N MET A 154 6.66 1.82 -16.94
CA MET A 154 7.91 1.88 -17.72
C MET A 154 7.65 1.89 -19.24
N SER A 155 6.52 1.33 -19.70
CA SER A 155 6.13 1.38 -21.11
C SER A 155 5.72 2.76 -21.62
N VAL A 156 5.42 3.70 -20.72
CA VAL A 156 5.01 5.09 -21.03
C VAL A 156 5.98 6.15 -20.49
N ALA A 157 7.15 5.74 -19.99
CA ALA A 157 8.15 6.64 -19.41
C ALA A 157 8.76 7.65 -20.41
N ASP A 158 8.49 7.49 -21.71
CA ASP A 158 8.92 8.32 -22.83
C ASP A 158 7.85 9.31 -23.31
N CYS A 159 6.70 9.39 -22.64
CA CYS A 159 5.59 10.29 -23.01
C CYS A 159 5.77 11.75 -22.56
N GLY A 160 6.83 12.08 -21.81
CA GLY A 160 7.08 13.43 -21.32
C GLY A 160 6.20 13.81 -20.12
N TRP A 161 6.03 12.89 -19.19
CA TRP A 161 5.28 13.06 -17.95
C TRP A 161 6.23 12.97 -16.74
N GLY A 162 5.93 13.71 -15.68
CA GLY A 162 6.53 13.47 -14.37
C GLY A 162 6.05 12.13 -13.80
N MET A 163 6.88 11.43 -13.03
CA MET A 163 6.57 10.10 -12.50
C MET A 163 7.04 10.00 -11.05
N LEU A 164 6.08 9.99 -10.12
CA LEU A 164 6.33 9.83 -8.69
C LEU A 164 5.73 8.52 -8.18
N PHE A 165 6.44 7.80 -7.31
CA PHE A 165 6.08 6.47 -6.82
C PHE A 165 5.93 6.44 -5.30
N ALA A 166 4.78 6.00 -4.81
CA ALA A 166 4.53 5.74 -3.40
C ALA A 166 4.93 4.32 -3.01
N ARG A 167 5.45 4.15 -1.79
CA ARG A 167 5.72 2.84 -1.18
C ARG A 167 4.50 2.27 -0.45
N ASN A 168 3.69 3.13 0.18
CA ASN A 168 2.60 2.73 1.08
C ASN A 168 1.37 3.64 0.96
N ALA A 169 0.30 3.35 1.71
CA ALA A 169 -0.98 4.06 1.61
C ALA A 169 -0.88 5.54 2.04
N GLN A 170 -0.04 5.86 3.03
CA GLN A 170 0.24 7.24 3.44
C GLN A 170 0.87 8.03 2.29
N GLU A 171 1.94 7.48 1.71
CA GLU A 171 2.66 8.11 0.61
C GLU A 171 1.80 8.21 -0.65
N ALA A 172 0.86 7.30 -0.89
CA ALA A 172 -0.03 7.35 -2.05
C ALA A 172 -0.91 8.61 -2.05
N GLY A 173 -1.48 8.98 -0.89
CA GLY A 173 -2.23 10.23 -0.74
C GLY A 173 -1.34 11.47 -0.82
N ASP A 174 -0.18 11.45 -0.16
CA ASP A 174 0.75 12.58 -0.14
C ASP A 174 1.32 12.87 -1.54
N ILE A 175 1.78 11.84 -2.25
CA ILE A 175 2.34 11.95 -3.61
C ILE A 175 1.28 12.39 -4.61
N CYS A 176 0.02 11.99 -4.46
CA CYS A 176 -1.08 12.50 -5.28
C CYS A 176 -1.15 14.04 -5.23
N LEU A 177 -1.05 14.62 -4.02
CA LEU A 177 -1.10 16.06 -3.82
C LEU A 177 0.21 16.76 -4.26
N ILE A 178 1.38 16.17 -3.98
CA ILE A 178 2.68 16.68 -4.41
C ILE A 178 2.77 16.74 -5.94
N ALA A 179 2.36 15.66 -6.62
CA ALA A 179 2.32 15.58 -8.08
C ALA A 179 1.43 16.69 -8.67
N ARG A 180 0.30 17.00 -8.04
CA ARG A 180 -0.61 18.06 -8.50
C ARG A 180 0.04 19.44 -8.43
N ARG A 181 0.67 19.77 -7.30
CA ARG A 181 1.36 21.06 -7.14
C ARG A 181 2.47 21.21 -8.18
N ALA A 182 3.30 20.17 -8.33
CA ALA A 182 4.39 20.17 -9.31
C ALA A 182 3.87 20.26 -10.76
N ALA A 183 2.79 19.55 -11.08
CA ALA A 183 2.18 19.59 -12.41
C ALA A 183 1.72 20.99 -12.78
N GLU A 184 0.98 21.66 -11.89
CA GLU A 184 0.43 23.01 -12.12
C GLU A 184 1.53 24.07 -12.17
N ALA A 185 2.56 23.96 -11.33
CA ALA A 185 3.69 24.88 -11.34
C ALA A 185 4.56 24.76 -12.61
N SER A 186 4.71 23.55 -13.15
CA SER A 186 5.56 23.29 -14.32
C SER A 186 4.82 23.20 -15.66
N GLN A 187 3.49 23.25 -15.65
CA GLN A 187 2.62 23.00 -16.82
C GLN A 187 2.96 21.68 -17.53
N THR A 188 3.31 20.67 -16.74
CA THR A 188 3.69 19.34 -17.22
C THR A 188 2.82 18.31 -16.50
N PRO A 189 2.24 17.33 -17.20
CA PRO A 189 1.41 16.33 -16.55
C PRO A 189 2.23 15.32 -15.72
N PHE A 190 1.59 14.71 -14.73
CA PHE A 190 2.24 13.78 -13.80
C PHE A 190 1.48 12.47 -13.63
N PHE A 191 2.24 11.39 -13.44
CA PHE A 191 1.78 10.14 -12.89
C PHE A 191 2.07 10.10 -11.39
N ALA A 192 1.03 9.89 -10.59
CA ALA A 192 1.13 9.52 -9.18
C ALA A 192 0.93 8.00 -9.10
N VAL A 193 2.02 7.26 -8.89
CA VAL A 193 2.08 5.81 -9.02
C VAL A 193 2.11 5.16 -7.64
N GLN A 194 1.39 4.06 -7.47
CA GLN A 194 1.44 3.19 -6.29
C GLN A 194 1.38 1.72 -6.72
N ASP A 195 1.92 0.80 -5.94
CA ASP A 195 1.94 -0.63 -6.31
C ASP A 195 0.52 -1.24 -6.25
N GLY A 196 0.10 -1.89 -7.35
CA GLY A 196 -1.20 -2.53 -7.43
C GLY A 196 -1.37 -3.66 -6.41
N PHE A 197 -2.50 -3.68 -5.70
CA PHE A 197 -2.81 -4.51 -4.54
C PHE A 197 -1.92 -4.27 -3.31
N LEU A 198 -0.60 -4.22 -3.46
CA LEU A 198 0.35 -4.06 -2.35
C LEU A 198 0.24 -2.69 -1.67
N THR A 199 -0.21 -1.67 -2.40
CA THR A 199 -0.51 -0.34 -1.84
C THR A 199 -1.98 0.02 -2.06
N THR A 200 -2.53 -0.23 -3.26
CA THR A 200 -3.91 0.17 -3.59
C THR A 200 -4.99 -0.52 -2.74
N HIS A 201 -4.70 -1.69 -2.15
CA HIS A 201 -5.67 -2.49 -1.39
C HIS A 201 -5.19 -2.85 0.03
N THR A 202 -3.97 -2.46 0.40
CA THR A 202 -3.43 -2.65 1.75
C THR A 202 -3.92 -1.51 2.61
N VAL A 203 -4.76 -1.84 3.60
CA VAL A 203 -5.24 -0.87 4.59
C VAL A 203 -4.14 -0.65 5.61
N GLU A 204 -3.77 0.61 5.84
CA GLU A 204 -2.73 1.00 6.77
C GLU A 204 -3.22 2.12 7.69
N SER A 205 -2.50 2.34 8.79
CA SER A 205 -2.65 3.56 9.59
C SER A 205 -2.05 4.74 8.84
N VAL A 206 -2.86 5.76 8.59
CA VAL A 206 -2.46 6.94 7.80
C VAL A 206 -2.94 8.23 8.45
N ARG A 207 -2.33 9.34 8.02
CA ARG A 207 -2.66 10.71 8.36
C ARG A 207 -3.04 11.43 7.08
N LEU A 208 -4.35 11.45 6.78
CA LEU A 208 -4.85 12.05 5.55
C LEU A 208 -4.65 13.57 5.56
N PRO A 209 -4.32 14.20 4.42
CA PRO A 209 -4.16 15.64 4.34
C PRO A 209 -5.48 16.36 4.66
N GLU A 210 -5.43 17.38 5.50
CA GLU A 210 -6.57 18.22 5.88
C GLU A 210 -7.09 19.02 4.67
N PRO A 211 -8.41 19.26 4.56
CA PRO A 211 -8.97 20.10 3.50
C PRO A 211 -8.36 21.51 3.45
N ASP A 212 -8.14 22.13 4.62
CA ASP A 212 -7.54 23.47 4.70
C ASP A 212 -6.07 23.46 4.23
N PHE A 213 -5.31 22.43 4.62
CA PHE A 213 -3.95 22.22 4.08
C PHE A 213 -3.97 22.11 2.56
N MET A 214 -4.80 21.23 2.01
CA MET A 214 -4.87 21.03 0.56
C MET A 214 -5.22 22.33 -0.16
N LYS A 215 -6.15 23.12 0.39
CA LYS A 215 -6.54 24.42 -0.17
C LYS A 215 -5.39 25.41 -0.20
N ASP A 216 -4.65 25.53 0.90
CA ASP A 216 -3.45 26.37 1.01
C ASP A 216 -2.32 25.89 0.09
N TYR A 217 -2.17 24.57 -0.04
CA TYR A 217 -1.04 23.95 -0.72
C TYR A 217 -1.14 23.96 -2.26
N ILE A 218 -2.34 23.86 -2.85
CA ILE A 218 -2.47 23.88 -4.32
C ILE A 218 -3.21 25.12 -4.85
N GLY A 219 -4.09 25.73 -4.06
CA GLY A 219 -4.92 26.86 -4.49
C GLY A 219 -6.04 26.49 -5.46
N ALA A 220 -6.89 27.48 -5.77
CA ALA A 220 -8.06 27.28 -6.62
C ALA A 220 -7.68 27.00 -8.09
N PRO A 221 -8.38 26.07 -8.78
CA PRO A 221 -8.14 25.77 -10.19
C PRO A 221 -8.15 27.03 -11.08
N ALA A 222 -9.12 27.94 -10.85
CA ALA A 222 -9.31 29.15 -11.63
C ALA A 222 -8.13 30.14 -11.56
N ASP A 223 -7.31 30.07 -10.51
CA ASP A 223 -6.14 30.94 -10.33
C ASP A 223 -4.87 30.36 -10.96
N LYS A 224 -4.90 29.07 -11.34
CA LYS A 224 -3.72 28.29 -11.75
C LYS A 224 -3.81 27.77 -13.18
N LEU A 225 -5.01 27.40 -13.62
CA LEU A 225 -5.23 26.74 -14.90
C LEU A 225 -5.64 27.73 -15.98
N VAL A 226 -5.19 27.46 -17.21
CA VAL A 226 -5.50 28.28 -18.37
C VAL A 226 -6.58 27.60 -19.19
N ASN A 227 -7.66 28.33 -19.47
CA ASN A 227 -8.65 27.89 -20.46
C ASN A 227 -8.14 28.19 -21.87
N LEU A 228 -7.76 27.15 -22.61
CA LEU A 228 -7.33 27.25 -24.01
C LEU A 228 -8.52 27.22 -24.99
N MET A 229 -9.72 26.91 -24.50
CA MET A 229 -10.98 26.85 -25.25
C MET A 229 -11.92 28.00 -24.83
N ASP A 230 -11.42 29.24 -24.92
CA ASP A 230 -12.19 30.46 -24.67
C ASP A 230 -12.68 31.10 -25.99
N PRO A 231 -14.00 31.10 -26.28
CA PRO A 231 -14.54 31.75 -27.48
C PRO A 231 -14.31 33.26 -27.55
N ALA A 232 -14.07 33.93 -26.40
CA ALA A 232 -13.74 35.35 -26.37
C ALA A 232 -12.27 35.61 -26.74
N ASN A 233 -11.38 34.64 -26.49
CA ASN A 233 -9.95 34.69 -26.80
C ASN A 233 -9.52 33.42 -27.57
N PRO A 234 -10.01 33.22 -28.80
CA PRO A 234 -9.90 31.93 -29.48
C PRO A 234 -8.45 31.59 -29.83
N LEU A 235 -8.05 30.35 -29.53
CA LEU A 235 -6.75 29.79 -29.88
C LEU A 235 -6.93 28.49 -30.68
N MET A 236 -6.04 28.25 -31.64
CA MET A 236 -6.00 26.99 -32.39
C MET A 236 -4.87 26.11 -31.83
N SER A 237 -5.23 24.99 -31.20
CA SER A 237 -4.30 24.01 -30.62
C SER A 237 -4.29 22.71 -31.42
N GLY A 238 -3.15 22.03 -31.49
CA GLY A 238 -3.02 20.72 -32.16
C GLY A 238 -3.03 20.78 -33.69
N VAL A 239 -2.48 21.83 -34.29
CA VAL A 239 -2.40 21.99 -35.75
C VAL A 239 -1.43 21.02 -36.43
N VAL A 240 -1.61 20.79 -37.73
CA VAL A 240 -0.61 20.11 -38.56
C VAL A 240 0.57 21.05 -38.77
N GLN A 241 1.78 20.59 -38.42
CA GLN A 241 3.02 21.34 -38.61
C GLN A 241 3.94 20.60 -39.59
N ASN A 242 4.52 21.33 -40.54
CA ASN A 242 5.58 20.81 -41.40
C ASN A 242 6.93 20.81 -40.66
N GLN A 243 7.95 20.23 -41.30
CA GLN A 243 9.21 19.82 -40.69
C GLN A 243 9.90 20.93 -39.88
N ASP A 244 10.02 22.14 -40.44
CA ASP A 244 10.68 23.28 -39.78
C ASP A 244 9.95 23.70 -38.48
N SER A 245 8.64 23.94 -38.56
CA SER A 245 7.84 24.36 -37.40
C SER A 245 7.75 23.27 -36.34
N TYR A 246 7.63 22.00 -36.75
CA TYR A 246 7.50 20.88 -35.82
C TYR A 246 8.75 20.73 -34.94
N MET A 247 9.94 20.73 -35.53
CA MET A 247 11.18 20.61 -34.77
C MET A 247 11.35 21.78 -33.79
N LYS A 248 11.06 23.01 -34.23
CA LYS A 248 11.09 24.21 -33.36
C LYS A 248 10.14 24.08 -32.18
N GLY A 249 8.88 23.70 -32.42
CA GLY A 249 7.88 23.53 -31.38
C GLY A 249 8.24 22.41 -30.39
N LYS A 250 8.69 21.25 -30.89
CA LYS A 250 9.09 20.12 -30.02
C LYS A 250 10.29 20.44 -29.16
N ILE A 251 11.30 21.14 -29.68
CA ILE A 251 12.48 21.54 -28.89
C ILE A 251 12.13 22.66 -27.90
N ALA A 252 11.27 23.61 -28.29
CA ALA A 252 10.84 24.70 -27.41
C ALA A 252 10.14 24.22 -26.13
N GLN A 253 9.52 23.03 -26.15
CA GLN A 253 8.90 22.43 -24.96
C GLN A 253 9.88 22.18 -23.81
N ARG A 254 11.20 22.09 -24.09
CA ARG A 254 12.23 21.93 -23.04
C ARG A 254 12.14 23.00 -21.96
N TRP A 255 11.78 24.22 -22.31
CA TRP A 255 11.62 25.30 -21.33
C TRP A 255 10.68 24.92 -20.17
N TYR A 256 9.57 24.21 -20.47
CA TYR A 256 8.64 23.72 -19.45
C TYR A 256 9.20 22.55 -18.65
N TYR A 257 9.89 21.62 -19.32
CA TYR A 257 10.52 20.48 -18.65
C TYR A 257 11.64 20.91 -17.69
N ASP A 258 12.36 21.98 -18.02
CA ASP A 258 13.38 22.58 -17.15
C ASP A 258 12.77 23.19 -15.87
N GLN A 259 11.45 23.42 -15.83
CA GLN A 259 10.74 23.87 -14.62
C GLN A 259 10.31 22.73 -13.70
N VAL A 260 10.36 21.47 -14.16
CA VAL A 260 9.81 20.33 -13.42
C VAL A 260 10.61 20.03 -12.15
N GLU A 261 11.94 20.04 -12.24
CA GLU A 261 12.81 19.79 -11.08
C GLU A 261 12.63 20.88 -9.99
N PRO A 262 12.73 22.20 -10.29
CA PRO A 262 12.45 23.24 -9.30
C PRO A 262 11.02 23.18 -8.72
N ALA A 263 10.02 22.84 -9.54
CA ALA A 263 8.64 22.70 -9.07
C ALA A 263 8.46 21.52 -8.10
N LEU A 264 9.19 20.43 -8.31
CA LEU A 264 9.19 19.29 -7.40
C LEU A 264 9.93 19.60 -6.10
N GLU A 265 11.07 20.27 -6.17
CA GLU A 265 11.80 20.72 -4.97
C GLU A 265 10.92 21.61 -4.08
N ASP A 266 10.29 22.62 -4.66
CA ASP A 266 9.34 23.49 -3.94
C ASP A 266 8.18 22.69 -3.34
N ALA A 267 7.60 21.76 -4.10
CA ALA A 267 6.52 20.92 -3.61
C ALA A 267 6.96 20.06 -2.42
N PHE A 268 8.11 19.38 -2.50
CA PHE A 268 8.63 18.58 -1.40
C PHE A 268 8.92 19.42 -0.15
N ASP A 269 9.58 20.56 -0.31
CA ASP A 269 9.95 21.44 0.81
C ASP A 269 8.72 22.05 1.48
N GLU A 270 7.76 22.54 0.71
CA GLU A 270 6.52 23.10 1.24
C GLU A 270 5.68 22.04 1.94
N PHE A 271 5.61 20.82 1.39
CA PHE A 271 4.90 19.70 2.01
C PHE A 271 5.51 19.37 3.37
N TYR A 272 6.85 19.26 3.45
CA TYR A 272 7.56 19.04 4.71
C TYR A 272 7.35 20.17 5.71
N ARG A 273 7.42 21.43 5.26
CA ARG A 273 7.22 22.61 6.13
C ARG A 273 5.84 22.60 6.80
N LYS A 274 4.81 22.21 6.05
CA LYS A 274 3.42 22.22 6.52
C LYS A 274 3.04 20.98 7.34
N THR A 275 3.58 19.82 6.99
CA THR A 275 3.12 18.52 7.53
C THR A 275 4.14 17.78 8.39
N GLY A 276 5.41 18.13 8.28
CA GLY A 276 6.53 17.41 8.88
C GLY A 276 6.93 16.11 8.15
N ARG A 277 6.18 15.69 7.13
CA ARG A 277 6.51 14.49 6.33
C ARG A 277 7.43 14.88 5.18
N ARG A 278 8.60 14.26 5.11
CA ARG A 278 9.66 14.63 4.17
C ARG A 278 9.67 13.70 2.97
N TYR A 279 9.70 14.31 1.79
CA TYR A 279 9.87 13.62 0.51
C TYR A 279 11.01 14.27 -0.26
N GLY A 280 11.43 13.61 -1.34
CA GLY A 280 12.48 14.09 -2.23
C GLY A 280 12.49 13.27 -3.51
N PHE A 281 13.50 13.47 -4.36
CA PHE A 281 13.66 12.63 -5.55
C PHE A 281 14.02 11.18 -5.22
N VAL A 282 14.80 11.01 -4.14
CA VAL A 282 15.26 9.74 -3.59
C VAL A 282 15.22 9.79 -2.07
N ASP A 283 15.16 8.63 -1.43
CA ASP A 283 15.22 8.47 0.01
C ASP A 283 16.32 7.45 0.36
N ALA A 284 17.43 7.97 0.87
CA ALA A 284 18.60 7.19 1.24
C ALA A 284 18.49 6.81 2.73
N TYR A 285 18.53 5.51 3.00
CA TYR A 285 18.45 4.97 4.35
C TYR A 285 19.75 4.25 4.72
N ARG A 286 20.45 4.82 5.70
CA ARG A 286 21.73 4.31 6.22
C ARG A 286 22.76 4.06 5.10
N CYS A 287 22.91 5.02 4.17
CA CYS A 287 23.78 4.89 2.99
C CYS A 287 25.16 5.56 3.15
N GLU A 288 25.32 6.46 4.12
CA GLU A 288 26.48 7.35 4.24
C GLU A 288 27.80 6.62 4.42
N ASP A 289 27.78 5.49 5.12
CA ASP A 289 28.93 4.62 5.39
C ASP A 289 28.75 3.20 4.83
N ALA A 290 27.72 2.97 4.00
CA ALA A 290 27.36 1.64 3.51
C ALA A 290 28.38 1.11 2.50
N ASP A 291 28.82 -0.13 2.69
CA ASP A 291 29.61 -0.89 1.72
C ASP A 291 28.73 -1.45 0.61
N PHE A 292 27.49 -1.82 0.95
CA PHE A 292 26.54 -2.48 0.06
C PHE A 292 25.18 -1.80 0.12
N ILE A 293 24.56 -1.55 -1.03
CA ILE A 293 23.26 -0.84 -1.09
C ILE A 293 22.26 -1.59 -2.00
N ILE A 294 20.99 -1.66 -1.60
CA ILE A 294 19.89 -2.02 -2.50
C ILE A 294 19.20 -0.75 -2.98
N VAL A 295 18.94 -0.67 -4.29
CA VAL A 295 18.22 0.44 -4.94
C VAL A 295 16.93 -0.09 -5.52
N GLY A 296 15.82 0.62 -5.36
CA GLY A 296 14.55 0.19 -5.95
C GLY A 296 13.43 1.22 -5.85
N ILE A 297 12.24 0.82 -6.27
CA ILE A 297 11.04 1.67 -6.34
C ILE A 297 9.86 0.90 -5.72
N GLY A 298 9.05 1.58 -4.91
CA GLY A 298 7.77 1.05 -4.44
C GLY A 298 7.84 0.24 -3.15
N SER A 299 6.78 -0.52 -2.88
CA SER A 299 6.45 -1.06 -1.54
C SER A 299 7.53 -1.93 -0.90
N TYR A 300 8.23 -2.77 -1.67
CA TYR A 300 9.26 -3.65 -1.10
C TYR A 300 10.46 -2.89 -0.54
N MET A 301 10.60 -1.60 -0.82
CA MET A 301 11.67 -0.78 -0.24
C MET A 301 11.48 -0.53 1.25
N GLU A 302 10.25 -0.61 1.78
CA GLU A 302 10.04 -0.64 3.24
C GLU A 302 10.53 -1.97 3.84
N THR A 303 10.26 -3.11 3.18
CA THR A 303 10.82 -4.40 3.60
C THR A 303 12.36 -4.37 3.56
N ALA A 304 12.95 -3.74 2.54
CA ALA A 304 14.40 -3.57 2.46
C ALA A 304 14.94 -2.71 3.62
N GLN A 305 14.23 -1.64 4.01
CA GLN A 305 14.61 -0.76 5.11
C GLN A 305 14.74 -1.53 6.43
N THR A 306 13.71 -2.28 6.83
CA THR A 306 13.78 -3.06 8.07
C THR A 306 14.83 -4.18 8.01
N THR A 307 15.08 -4.74 6.82
CA THR A 307 16.13 -5.76 6.65
C THR A 307 17.54 -5.16 6.74
N VAL A 308 17.73 -3.92 6.27
CA VAL A 308 18.99 -3.17 6.44
C VAL A 308 19.28 -2.95 7.92
N ASP A 309 18.27 -2.66 8.74
CA ASP A 309 18.47 -2.53 10.19
C ASP A 309 18.94 -3.85 10.82
N PHE A 310 18.29 -4.96 10.50
CA PHE A 310 18.74 -6.29 10.94
C PHE A 310 20.18 -6.60 10.50
N LEU A 311 20.54 -6.33 9.24
CA LEU A 311 21.90 -6.55 8.73
C LEU A 311 22.95 -5.71 9.47
N ARG A 312 22.62 -4.47 9.80
CA ARG A 312 23.56 -3.57 10.49
C ARG A 312 23.68 -3.94 11.96
N ASP A 313 22.56 -4.17 12.62
CA ASP A 313 22.50 -4.25 14.07
C ASP A 313 22.83 -5.67 14.56
N GLU A 314 22.40 -6.71 13.82
CA GLU A 314 22.60 -8.13 14.20
C GLU A 314 23.75 -8.83 13.46
N ARG A 315 24.14 -8.32 12.27
CA ARG A 315 25.20 -8.93 11.45
C ARG A 315 26.44 -8.04 11.30
N GLY A 316 26.38 -6.78 11.73
CA GLY A 316 27.50 -5.82 11.60
C GLY A 316 27.87 -5.51 10.15
N ILE A 317 26.99 -5.77 9.20
CA ILE A 317 27.20 -5.49 7.78
C ILE A 317 26.84 -4.04 7.51
N LYS A 318 27.72 -3.27 6.87
CA LYS A 318 27.45 -1.89 6.46
C LYS A 318 26.50 -1.85 5.26
N ALA A 319 25.24 -2.19 5.51
CA ALA A 319 24.18 -2.19 4.52
C ALA A 319 23.50 -0.81 4.42
N GLY A 320 22.89 -0.52 3.28
CA GLY A 320 22.01 0.63 3.09
C GLY A 320 20.93 0.30 2.07
N CYS A 321 19.90 1.14 1.97
CA CYS A 321 18.95 1.06 0.86
C CYS A 321 18.56 2.45 0.34
N LEU A 322 18.31 2.55 -0.95
CA LEU A 322 17.96 3.77 -1.66
C LEU A 322 16.62 3.56 -2.37
N ASN A 323 15.58 4.20 -1.88
CA ASN A 323 14.30 4.29 -2.57
C ASN A 323 14.33 5.43 -3.60
N VAL A 324 13.81 5.20 -4.79
CA VAL A 324 13.65 6.23 -5.82
C VAL A 324 12.17 6.62 -5.88
N TYR A 325 11.87 7.83 -5.40
CA TYR A 325 10.51 8.39 -5.47
C TYR A 325 10.20 8.93 -6.87
N CYS A 326 11.17 9.60 -7.51
CA CYS A 326 10.99 10.24 -8.79
C CYS A 326 11.73 9.47 -9.88
N PHE A 327 11.01 8.92 -10.86
CA PHE A 327 11.63 8.29 -12.03
C PHE A 327 11.76 9.27 -13.21
N ARG A 328 10.86 10.25 -13.29
CA ARG A 328 10.87 11.34 -14.27
C ARG A 328 10.51 12.67 -13.60
N PRO A 329 11.37 13.71 -13.70
CA PRO A 329 12.73 13.68 -14.25
C PRO A 329 13.63 12.67 -13.50
N PHE A 330 14.57 12.05 -14.20
CA PHE A 330 15.40 11.01 -13.58
C PHE A 330 16.47 11.65 -12.68
N PRO A 331 16.56 11.29 -11.38
CA PRO A 331 17.42 11.96 -10.42
C PRO A 331 18.85 11.41 -10.43
N ALA A 332 19.48 11.51 -11.60
CA ALA A 332 20.78 10.93 -11.89
C ALA A 332 21.84 11.39 -10.88
N ARG A 333 21.90 12.70 -10.60
CA ARG A 333 22.88 13.29 -9.70
C ARG A 333 22.71 12.79 -8.27
N GLN A 334 21.48 12.84 -7.75
CA GLN A 334 21.14 12.42 -6.40
C GLN A 334 21.46 10.93 -6.20
N ILE A 335 21.15 10.08 -7.18
CA ILE A 335 21.49 8.65 -7.13
C ILE A 335 23.00 8.43 -7.13
N VAL A 336 23.74 9.07 -8.05
CA VAL A 336 25.20 8.93 -8.12
C VAL A 336 25.86 9.41 -6.83
N ASP A 337 25.42 10.54 -6.27
CA ASP A 337 25.99 11.10 -5.05
C ASP A 337 25.84 10.17 -3.84
N VAL A 338 24.70 9.47 -3.73
CA VAL A 338 24.47 8.47 -2.67
C VAL A 338 25.31 7.21 -2.90
N LEU A 339 25.39 6.73 -4.14
CA LEU A 339 25.95 5.41 -4.44
C LEU A 339 27.46 5.42 -4.72
N LYS A 340 28.07 6.55 -5.10
CA LYS A 340 29.47 6.60 -5.60
C LYS A 340 30.52 6.01 -4.65
N ASN A 341 30.26 6.01 -3.35
CA ASN A 341 31.23 5.58 -2.34
C ASN A 341 31.07 4.12 -1.89
N CYS A 342 29.94 3.46 -2.19
CA CYS A 342 29.76 2.06 -1.81
C CYS A 342 30.67 1.14 -2.65
N GLN A 343 30.86 -0.09 -2.19
CA GLN A 343 31.62 -1.11 -2.93
C GLN A 343 30.78 -1.68 -4.08
N ALA A 344 29.51 -1.96 -3.78
CA ALA A 344 28.56 -2.50 -4.75
C ALA A 344 27.12 -2.14 -4.39
N PHE A 345 26.25 -2.15 -5.40
CA PHE A 345 24.81 -2.06 -5.19
C PHE A 345 24.03 -2.96 -6.14
N THR A 346 22.84 -3.37 -5.70
CA THR A 346 21.88 -4.14 -6.49
C THR A 346 20.65 -3.28 -6.78
N VAL A 347 20.25 -3.21 -8.04
CA VAL A 347 19.00 -2.57 -8.45
C VAL A 347 17.88 -3.62 -8.52
N TYR A 348 16.85 -3.47 -7.69
CA TYR A 348 15.63 -4.26 -7.77
C TYR A 348 14.64 -3.60 -8.73
N GLU A 349 14.07 -4.41 -9.62
CA GLU A 349 13.05 -3.94 -10.56
C GLU A 349 11.86 -4.90 -10.59
N ARG A 350 10.65 -4.33 -10.49
CA ARG A 350 9.38 -5.08 -10.53
C ARG A 350 8.92 -5.36 -11.96
N MET A 351 9.86 -5.76 -12.80
CA MET A 351 9.69 -6.06 -14.21
C MET A 351 10.85 -6.94 -14.70
N ASP A 352 10.70 -7.51 -15.89
CA ASP A 352 11.78 -8.23 -16.56
C ASP A 352 11.70 -8.03 -18.09
N ASP A 353 12.70 -7.36 -18.66
CA ASP A 353 12.92 -7.24 -20.11
C ASP A 353 14.12 -8.09 -20.53
N PRO A 354 13.90 -9.37 -20.91
CA PRO A 354 14.99 -10.30 -21.18
C PRO A 354 15.79 -9.99 -22.45
N LEU A 355 15.29 -9.13 -23.34
CA LEU A 355 16.05 -8.68 -24.52
C LEU A 355 16.94 -7.49 -24.20
N SER A 356 16.81 -6.89 -23.02
CA SER A 356 17.69 -5.83 -22.58
C SER A 356 19.03 -6.38 -22.11
N THR A 357 20.03 -6.30 -23.00
CA THR A 357 21.41 -6.77 -22.71
C THR A 357 22.17 -5.91 -21.69
N THR A 358 21.62 -4.75 -21.29
CA THR A 358 22.26 -3.81 -20.37
C THR A 358 21.50 -3.66 -19.04
N GLY A 359 20.43 -4.42 -18.81
CA GLY A 359 19.60 -4.41 -17.60
C GLY A 359 18.22 -3.79 -17.82
N ASN A 360 17.34 -3.88 -16.82
CA ASN A 360 15.99 -3.30 -16.89
C ASN A 360 16.03 -1.75 -16.83
N HIS A 361 14.87 -1.10 -16.88
CA HIS A 361 14.75 0.35 -17.12
C HIS A 361 15.47 1.21 -16.08
N LEU A 362 15.28 0.94 -14.79
CA LEU A 362 15.96 1.68 -13.71
C LEU A 362 17.47 1.41 -13.75
N THR A 363 17.88 0.16 -13.92
CA THR A 363 19.29 -0.22 -14.05
C THR A 363 19.98 0.53 -15.19
N ARG A 364 19.30 0.68 -16.34
CA ARG A 364 19.84 1.40 -17.50
C ARG A 364 20.05 2.87 -17.24
N GLU A 365 19.08 3.53 -16.61
CA GLU A 365 19.20 4.96 -16.24
C GLU A 365 20.34 5.17 -15.24
N ILE A 366 20.47 4.29 -14.24
CA ILE A 366 21.57 4.35 -13.26
C ILE A 366 22.92 4.13 -13.95
N LYS A 367 23.03 3.13 -14.83
CA LYS A 367 24.27 2.90 -15.60
C LYS A 367 24.63 4.08 -16.49
N ALA A 368 23.64 4.73 -17.10
CA ALA A 368 23.86 5.95 -17.88
C ALA A 368 24.36 7.10 -17.00
N ALA A 369 23.74 7.31 -15.83
CA ALA A 369 24.17 8.32 -14.86
C ALA A 369 25.62 8.08 -14.39
N PHE A 370 26.00 6.84 -14.10
CA PHE A 370 27.39 6.51 -13.75
C PHE A 370 28.36 6.66 -14.93
N CYS A 371 27.91 6.44 -16.17
CA CYS A 371 28.72 6.71 -17.35
C CYS A 371 29.02 8.22 -17.47
N ASP A 372 28.02 9.07 -17.26
CA ASP A 372 28.20 10.53 -17.26
C ASP A 372 29.15 10.95 -16.13
N ALA A 373 28.95 10.44 -14.93
CA ALA A 373 29.80 10.70 -13.77
C ALA A 373 31.25 10.25 -13.99
N ALA A 374 31.48 9.07 -14.58
CA ALA A 374 32.84 8.60 -14.89
C ALA A 374 33.60 9.51 -15.87
N ASN A 375 32.85 10.25 -16.71
CA ASN A 375 33.40 11.19 -17.68
C ASN A 375 33.35 12.66 -17.22
N GLY A 376 32.74 12.96 -16.07
CA GLY A 376 32.50 14.34 -15.61
C GLY A 376 31.54 15.12 -16.52
N GLN A 377 30.52 14.45 -17.06
CA GLN A 377 29.52 15.02 -17.97
C GLN A 377 28.21 15.34 -17.24
N ASN A 378 27.30 16.06 -17.91
CA ASN A 378 25.97 16.41 -17.41
C ASN A 378 25.98 17.05 -16.00
N GLY A 379 26.99 17.89 -15.73
CA GLY A 379 27.12 18.61 -14.46
C GLY A 379 27.58 17.75 -13.28
N MET A 380 28.01 16.51 -13.52
CA MET A 380 28.52 15.61 -12.48
C MET A 380 30.03 15.72 -12.30
N GLU A 381 30.48 15.52 -11.06
CA GLU A 381 31.90 15.39 -10.76
C GLU A 381 32.47 14.12 -11.39
N LYS A 382 33.70 14.20 -11.91
CA LYS A 382 34.37 13.04 -12.49
C LYS A 382 34.66 12.00 -11.41
N LEU A 383 34.21 10.76 -11.62
CA LEU A 383 34.50 9.63 -10.76
C LEU A 383 35.68 8.81 -11.27
N ASP A 384 36.60 8.45 -10.36
CA ASP A 384 37.73 7.57 -10.65
C ASP A 384 37.37 6.08 -10.58
N ARG A 385 36.28 5.75 -9.88
CA ARG A 385 35.77 4.39 -9.70
C ARG A 385 34.25 4.37 -9.78
N ILE A 386 33.72 3.36 -10.47
CA ILE A 386 32.29 3.02 -10.46
C ILE A 386 32.11 1.82 -9.51
N PRO A 387 31.19 1.87 -8.52
CA PRO A 387 30.82 0.71 -7.72
C PRO A 387 30.34 -0.45 -8.59
N ARG A 388 30.43 -1.68 -8.07
CA ARG A 388 29.91 -2.82 -8.84
C ARG A 388 28.38 -2.79 -8.88
N ILE A 389 27.83 -2.87 -10.09
CA ILE A 389 26.39 -2.76 -10.35
C ILE A 389 25.81 -4.16 -10.62
N TYR A 390 24.94 -4.61 -9.73
CA TYR A 390 24.11 -5.80 -9.87
C TYR A 390 22.66 -5.38 -10.14
N HIS A 391 21.84 -6.30 -10.64
CA HIS A 391 20.44 -6.03 -10.91
C HIS A 391 19.60 -7.30 -10.80
N ALA A 392 18.36 -7.15 -10.37
CA ALA A 392 17.47 -8.28 -10.11
C ALA A 392 16.04 -8.02 -10.55
N ALA A 393 15.42 -9.04 -11.12
CA ALA A 393 13.98 -9.11 -11.28
C ALA A 393 13.36 -9.56 -9.94
N ALA A 394 12.52 -8.70 -9.35
CA ALA A 394 11.98 -8.89 -8.01
C ALA A 394 10.51 -8.50 -7.93
N GLY A 395 9.68 -9.34 -7.32
CA GLY A 395 8.30 -8.98 -6.96
C GLY A 395 7.31 -8.79 -8.12
N LEU A 396 7.62 -9.33 -9.31
CA LEU A 396 6.73 -9.31 -10.47
C LEU A 396 5.41 -10.01 -10.12
N GLY A 397 4.29 -9.39 -10.47
CA GLY A 397 2.96 -9.95 -10.23
C GLY A 397 2.60 -10.05 -8.74
N SER A 398 3.03 -9.07 -7.93
CA SER A 398 2.97 -9.10 -6.45
C SER A 398 3.53 -10.38 -5.84
N ARG A 399 4.56 -10.98 -6.46
CA ARG A 399 5.33 -12.01 -5.78
C ARG A 399 6.00 -11.40 -4.55
N ASP A 400 6.00 -12.11 -3.42
CA ASP A 400 6.65 -11.62 -2.21
C ASP A 400 8.16 -11.44 -2.43
N VAL A 401 8.67 -10.33 -1.92
CA VAL A 401 10.10 -10.08 -1.71
C VAL A 401 10.28 -9.90 -0.22
N ARG A 402 10.91 -10.89 0.42
CA ARG A 402 10.97 -11.01 1.88
C ARG A 402 12.34 -10.61 2.42
N ALA A 403 12.47 -10.57 3.74
CA ALA A 403 13.74 -10.32 4.40
C ALA A 403 14.83 -11.29 3.92
N GLY A 404 14.50 -12.58 3.83
CA GLY A 404 15.44 -13.60 3.34
C GLY A 404 15.93 -13.37 1.90
N ASP A 405 15.08 -12.85 1.01
CA ASP A 405 15.47 -12.47 -0.35
C ASP A 405 16.45 -11.29 -0.35
N VAL A 406 16.19 -10.30 0.50
CA VAL A 406 17.07 -9.14 0.70
C VAL A 406 18.42 -9.57 1.28
N LEU A 407 18.44 -10.44 2.29
CA LEU A 407 19.67 -11.01 2.86
C LEU A 407 20.50 -11.74 1.80
N ALA A 408 19.86 -12.58 0.98
CA ALA A 408 20.53 -13.30 -0.09
C ALA A 408 21.19 -12.35 -1.11
N THR A 409 20.56 -11.21 -1.39
CA THR A 409 21.12 -10.16 -2.27
C THR A 409 22.37 -9.50 -1.67
N PHE A 410 22.38 -9.21 -0.36
CA PHE A 410 23.58 -8.70 0.29
C PHE A 410 24.72 -9.74 0.29
N GLU A 411 24.41 -11.01 0.55
CA GLU A 411 25.39 -12.10 0.43
C GLU A 411 25.95 -12.22 -1.00
N ASN A 412 25.10 -12.04 -2.02
CA ASN A 412 25.50 -12.07 -3.42
C ASN A 412 26.53 -10.99 -3.73
N MET A 413 26.30 -9.75 -3.27
CA MET A 413 27.26 -8.65 -3.44
C MET A 413 28.58 -8.90 -2.70
N GLN A 414 28.53 -9.43 -1.47
CA GLN A 414 29.73 -9.74 -0.68
C GLN A 414 30.61 -10.84 -1.30
N LYS A 415 29.98 -11.83 -1.93
CA LYS A 415 30.67 -13.00 -2.54
C LYS A 415 31.05 -12.79 -3.99
N ASP A 416 30.72 -11.63 -4.53
CA ASP A 416 30.85 -11.35 -5.93
C ASP A 416 30.13 -12.37 -6.85
N GLY A 417 28.85 -12.62 -6.54
CA GLY A 417 28.03 -13.58 -7.26
C GLY A 417 27.56 -13.10 -8.65
N PRO A 418 26.52 -13.74 -9.24
CA PRO A 418 25.99 -13.35 -10.54
C PRO A 418 25.54 -11.88 -10.59
N HIS A 419 25.81 -11.23 -11.73
CA HIS A 419 25.43 -9.83 -11.99
C HIS A 419 23.92 -9.62 -12.14
N PHE A 420 23.25 -10.61 -12.73
CA PHE A 420 21.79 -10.67 -12.86
C PHE A 420 21.28 -11.91 -12.14
N PHE A 421 20.18 -11.77 -11.41
CA PHE A 421 19.49 -12.85 -10.73
C PHE A 421 18.01 -12.51 -10.53
N CYS A 422 17.23 -13.45 -10.03
CA CYS A 422 15.88 -13.19 -9.56
C CYS A 422 15.73 -13.56 -8.08
N VAL A 423 14.70 -13.03 -7.43
CA VAL A 423 14.36 -13.34 -6.04
C VAL A 423 12.88 -13.71 -5.89
N GLY A 424 12.52 -14.37 -4.79
CA GLY A 424 11.14 -14.78 -4.51
C GLY A 424 10.62 -15.99 -5.29
N ILE A 425 11.38 -16.57 -6.23
CA ILE A 425 10.97 -17.75 -7.02
C ILE A 425 12.00 -18.88 -7.00
N LYS A 426 11.56 -20.10 -7.33
CA LYS A 426 12.46 -21.23 -7.58
C LYS A 426 12.84 -21.25 -9.06
N HIS A 427 14.06 -20.84 -9.37
CA HIS A 427 14.59 -20.79 -10.74
C HIS A 427 16.11 -20.95 -10.73
N PRO A 428 16.77 -21.46 -11.79
CA PRO A 428 18.23 -21.55 -11.84
C PRO A 428 18.98 -20.20 -11.71
N LEU A 429 18.29 -19.09 -11.99
CA LEU A 429 18.81 -17.73 -11.80
C LEU A 429 18.47 -17.15 -10.42
N ALA A 430 17.70 -17.86 -9.60
CA ALA A 430 17.28 -17.36 -8.31
C ALA A 430 18.40 -17.49 -7.27
N LEU A 431 18.52 -16.50 -6.39
CA LEU A 431 19.38 -16.62 -5.22
C LEU A 431 18.77 -17.61 -4.21
N GLU A 432 19.64 -18.36 -3.54
CA GLU A 432 19.23 -19.26 -2.47
C GLU A 432 18.98 -18.47 -1.18
N VAL A 433 17.76 -18.59 -0.64
CA VAL A 433 17.40 -18.02 0.66
C VAL A 433 17.75 -19.03 1.75
N LYS A 434 18.68 -18.67 2.64
CA LYS A 434 19.14 -19.53 3.75
C LYS A 434 18.38 -19.31 5.05
N GLU A 435 18.00 -18.06 5.30
CA GLU A 435 17.28 -17.64 6.48
C GLU A 435 16.27 -16.57 6.10
N ASP A 436 15.19 -16.47 6.88
CA ASP A 436 14.15 -15.45 6.73
C ASP A 436 13.71 -15.00 8.13
N PRO A 437 14.38 -13.98 8.72
CA PRO A 437 14.15 -13.58 10.10
C PRO A 437 12.77 -12.95 10.30
N ASP A 438 12.25 -13.03 11.54
CA ASP A 438 11.07 -12.27 11.95
C ASP A 438 11.46 -10.80 12.16
N LEU A 439 11.07 -9.94 11.21
CA LEU A 439 11.32 -8.50 11.26
C LEU A 439 10.07 -7.69 11.60
N ARG A 440 9.05 -8.33 12.17
CA ARG A 440 7.89 -7.59 12.66
C ARG A 440 8.31 -6.65 13.81
N PRO A 441 7.68 -5.47 13.94
CA PRO A 441 7.98 -4.58 15.05
C PRO A 441 7.79 -5.26 16.41
N THR A 442 8.48 -4.75 17.44
CA THR A 442 8.31 -5.28 18.80
C THR A 442 6.85 -5.11 19.23
N GLY A 443 6.30 -6.12 19.91
CA GLY A 443 4.89 -6.13 20.31
C GLY A 443 3.91 -6.40 19.17
N ALA A 444 4.38 -6.71 17.96
CA ALA A 444 3.50 -7.01 16.84
C ALA A 444 2.70 -8.30 17.05
N PHE A 445 1.46 -8.25 16.59
CA PHE A 445 0.53 -9.37 16.51
C PHE A 445 0.11 -9.57 15.07
N SER A 446 0.28 -10.78 14.57
CA SER A 446 -0.05 -11.17 13.21
C SER A 446 -1.19 -12.18 13.18
N MET A 447 -2.18 -11.91 12.34
CA MET A 447 -3.31 -12.78 12.10
C MET A 447 -3.37 -13.16 10.62
N ARG A 448 -3.64 -14.44 10.36
CA ARG A 448 -3.95 -14.94 9.02
C ARG A 448 -5.29 -15.66 9.04
N GLY A 449 -6.23 -15.17 8.25
CA GLY A 449 -7.52 -15.81 8.08
C GLY A 449 -7.65 -16.56 6.77
N HIS A 450 -8.32 -17.71 6.83
CA HIS A 450 -8.71 -18.54 5.70
C HIS A 450 -10.23 -18.57 5.62
N SER A 451 -10.74 -18.11 4.48
CA SER A 451 -12.18 -17.93 4.26
C SER A 451 -12.54 -18.24 2.81
N VAL A 452 -13.81 -18.01 2.46
CA VAL A 452 -14.35 -18.20 1.11
C VAL A 452 -14.92 -16.86 0.61
N GLY A 453 -14.67 -16.57 -0.67
CA GLY A 453 -15.22 -15.38 -1.33
C GLY A 453 -16.75 -15.32 -1.20
N GLY A 454 -17.25 -14.34 -0.46
CA GLY A 454 -18.68 -14.18 -0.14
C GLY A 454 -19.02 -14.19 1.35
N PHE A 455 -18.11 -14.66 2.22
CA PHE A 455 -18.35 -14.77 3.67
C PHE A 455 -18.16 -13.46 4.45
N GLY A 456 -17.84 -12.34 3.77
CA GLY A 456 -17.64 -11.04 4.41
C GLY A 456 -16.28 -10.84 5.10
N SER A 457 -15.42 -11.85 5.16
CA SER A 457 -14.16 -11.81 5.95
C SER A 457 -13.18 -10.71 5.57
N VAL A 458 -13.08 -10.33 4.29
CA VAL A 458 -12.20 -9.21 3.87
C VAL A 458 -12.68 -7.88 4.47
N THR A 459 -14.00 -7.64 4.44
CA THR A 459 -14.59 -6.45 5.07
C THR A 459 -14.41 -6.51 6.58
N THR A 460 -14.62 -7.67 7.20
CA THR A 460 -14.33 -7.85 8.64
C THR A 460 -12.88 -7.55 8.96
N ASN A 461 -11.93 -7.97 8.14
CA ASN A 461 -10.51 -7.67 8.36
C ASN A 461 -10.23 -6.16 8.34
N LYS A 462 -10.86 -5.41 7.43
CA LYS A 462 -10.81 -3.94 7.41
C LYS A 462 -11.42 -3.31 8.68
N VAL A 463 -12.52 -3.88 9.18
CA VAL A 463 -13.15 -3.44 10.45
C VAL A 463 -12.21 -3.70 11.64
N ILE A 464 -11.60 -4.90 11.72
CA ILE A 464 -10.63 -5.23 12.78
C ILE A 464 -9.44 -4.28 12.73
N ALA A 465 -8.88 -4.01 11.54
CA ALA A 465 -7.80 -3.04 11.36
C ALA A 465 -8.21 -1.64 11.83
N THR A 466 -9.42 -1.19 11.48
CA THR A 466 -9.96 0.10 11.95
C THR A 466 -10.08 0.16 13.46
N ILE A 467 -10.52 -0.92 14.11
CA ILE A 467 -10.57 -1.01 15.58
C ILE A 467 -9.15 -0.97 16.17
N GLY A 468 -8.21 -1.72 15.60
CA GLY A 468 -6.79 -1.69 16.00
C GLY A 468 -6.22 -0.27 15.99
N GLY A 469 -6.47 0.48 14.92
CA GLY A 469 -6.00 1.87 14.79
C GLY A 469 -6.76 2.86 15.66
N GLN A 470 -8.08 2.93 15.52
CA GLN A 470 -8.89 4.00 16.11
C GLN A 470 -9.24 3.76 17.58
N VAL A 471 -9.40 2.50 18.00
CA VAL A 471 -9.80 2.15 19.37
C VAL A 471 -8.58 1.84 20.23
N PHE A 472 -7.60 1.12 19.68
CA PHE A 472 -6.41 0.71 20.45
C PHE A 472 -5.16 1.56 20.19
N GLY A 473 -5.23 2.55 19.28
CA GLY A 473 -4.11 3.46 19.01
C GLY A 473 -2.87 2.75 18.47
N LYS A 474 -3.04 1.60 17.80
CA LYS A 474 -1.96 0.81 17.23
C LYS A 474 -1.77 1.11 15.76
N ASP A 475 -0.57 0.92 15.25
CA ASP A 475 -0.38 0.84 13.80
C ASP A 475 -0.92 -0.48 13.29
N VAL A 476 -1.60 -0.42 12.16
CA VAL A 476 -2.23 -1.57 11.52
C VAL A 476 -1.81 -1.67 10.06
N GLN A 477 -1.70 -2.89 9.60
CA GLN A 477 -1.59 -3.23 8.18
C GLN A 477 -2.48 -4.44 7.91
N ALA A 478 -3.40 -4.31 6.95
CA ALA A 478 -4.35 -5.37 6.62
C ALA A 478 -4.55 -5.48 5.12
N TYR A 479 -4.34 -6.68 4.58
CA TYR A 479 -4.48 -6.91 3.15
C TYR A 479 -5.02 -8.31 2.85
N PRO A 480 -5.90 -8.44 1.87
CA PRO A 480 -6.34 -9.72 1.35
C PRO A 480 -5.44 -10.23 0.22
N LYS A 481 -5.37 -11.54 0.07
CA LYS A 481 -4.86 -12.20 -1.13
C LYS A 481 -6.03 -12.73 -1.94
N TYR A 482 -6.26 -12.08 -3.08
CA TYR A 482 -7.32 -12.49 -4.00
C TYR A 482 -6.79 -13.50 -5.01
N GLY A 483 -7.61 -14.50 -5.29
CA GLY A 483 -7.51 -15.29 -6.52
C GLY A 483 -8.20 -14.58 -7.70
N SER A 484 -8.20 -15.23 -8.86
CA SER A 484 -8.86 -14.70 -10.07
C SER A 484 -10.40 -14.73 -9.99
N GLU A 485 -11.00 -15.56 -9.12
CA GLU A 485 -12.45 -15.68 -9.03
C GLU A 485 -13.12 -14.74 -8.03
N LYS A 486 -14.32 -14.27 -8.38
CA LYS A 486 -15.07 -13.26 -7.60
C LYS A 486 -15.80 -13.83 -6.37
N LYS A 487 -16.17 -15.12 -6.34
CA LYS A 487 -16.91 -15.79 -5.25
C LYS A 487 -16.65 -17.30 -5.22
N GLY A 488 -16.83 -17.93 -4.06
CA GLY A 488 -16.69 -19.39 -3.88
C GLY A 488 -15.25 -19.90 -3.79
N LEU A 489 -14.30 -19.04 -4.17
CA LEU A 489 -12.84 -19.15 -4.01
C LEU A 489 -12.33 -19.24 -2.57
N PRO A 490 -11.43 -20.16 -2.14
CA PRO A 490 -10.62 -19.92 -0.95
C PRO A 490 -9.92 -18.56 -1.05
N THR A 491 -10.00 -17.78 0.03
CA THR A 491 -9.42 -16.44 0.15
C THR A 491 -8.65 -16.38 1.46
N THR A 492 -7.39 -15.94 1.37
CA THR A 492 -6.56 -15.69 2.55
C THR A 492 -6.49 -14.19 2.79
N TYR A 493 -6.52 -13.76 4.04
CA TYR A 493 -6.32 -12.37 4.42
C TYR A 493 -5.39 -12.28 5.61
N TYR A 494 -4.71 -11.15 5.69
CA TYR A 494 -3.63 -10.90 6.62
C TYR A 494 -3.89 -9.62 7.39
N LEU A 495 -3.47 -9.61 8.65
CA LEU A 495 -3.50 -8.44 9.52
C LEU A 495 -2.25 -8.49 10.38
N THR A 496 -1.58 -7.35 10.48
CA THR A 496 -0.56 -7.10 11.49
C THR A 496 -0.97 -5.86 12.26
N ILE A 497 -0.83 -5.92 13.58
CA ILE A 497 -1.05 -4.80 14.49
C ILE A 497 0.22 -4.66 15.32
N ALA A 498 0.71 -3.44 15.48
CA ALA A 498 1.96 -3.17 16.17
C ALA A 498 1.95 -1.81 16.88
N ASP A 499 2.92 -1.59 17.76
CA ASP A 499 3.12 -0.30 18.46
C ASP A 499 3.75 0.77 17.57
N SER A 500 4.31 0.37 16.43
CA SER A 500 4.98 1.24 15.48
C SER A 500 4.76 0.75 14.05
N HIS A 501 5.16 1.58 13.08
CA HIS A 501 4.92 1.36 11.66
C HIS A 501 5.38 -0.03 11.19
N ILE A 502 4.57 -0.63 10.33
CA ILE A 502 4.75 -2.00 9.83
C ILE A 502 5.37 -1.92 8.44
N TYR A 503 6.67 -2.21 8.35
CA TYR A 503 7.44 -2.05 7.10
C TYR A 503 7.36 -3.25 6.14
N SER A 504 6.82 -4.39 6.57
CA SER A 504 6.87 -5.64 5.80
C SER A 504 5.69 -5.80 4.85
N HIS A 505 5.93 -5.72 3.53
CA HIS A 505 4.91 -5.90 2.48
C HIS A 505 4.98 -7.29 1.84
N SER A 506 4.68 -8.34 2.61
CA SER A 506 4.67 -9.72 2.13
C SER A 506 3.82 -10.62 3.01
N GLU A 507 3.46 -11.82 2.52
CA GLU A 507 2.73 -12.81 3.32
C GLU A 507 3.38 -13.09 4.69
N LEU A 508 2.55 -13.41 5.69
CA LEU A 508 3.03 -13.66 7.05
C LEU A 508 3.61 -15.08 7.18
N GLU A 509 4.89 -15.18 7.58
CA GLU A 509 5.53 -16.46 8.01
C GLU A 509 5.53 -16.63 9.53
N TYR A 510 5.24 -15.57 10.28
CA TYR A 510 5.09 -15.60 11.73
C TYR A 510 3.68 -15.14 12.07
N VAL A 511 2.86 -16.04 12.62
CA VAL A 511 1.42 -15.85 12.82
C VAL A 511 1.03 -16.21 14.25
N ASP A 512 0.42 -15.26 14.95
CA ASP A 512 -0.06 -15.39 16.32
C ASP A 512 -1.47 -15.98 16.39
N LEU A 513 -2.30 -15.64 15.39
CA LEU A 513 -3.68 -16.12 15.28
C LEU A 513 -4.01 -16.60 13.87
N VAL A 514 -4.36 -17.88 13.73
CA VAL A 514 -4.98 -18.41 12.51
C VAL A 514 -6.49 -18.44 12.69
N VAL A 515 -7.20 -17.87 11.72
CA VAL A 515 -8.66 -17.87 11.68
C VAL A 515 -9.13 -18.79 10.57
N LEU A 516 -10.05 -19.69 10.86
CA LEU A 516 -10.65 -20.61 9.89
C LEU A 516 -12.15 -20.32 9.82
N ASN A 517 -12.55 -19.38 8.96
CA ASN A 517 -13.96 -19.19 8.63
C ASN A 517 -14.49 -20.39 7.82
N ASP A 518 -13.61 -21.03 7.05
CA ASP A 518 -13.87 -22.30 6.39
C ASP A 518 -12.82 -23.33 6.82
N THR A 519 -13.28 -24.39 7.49
CA THR A 519 -12.42 -25.47 7.99
C THR A 519 -11.94 -26.43 6.91
N THR A 520 -12.47 -26.34 5.69
CA THR A 520 -11.92 -27.11 4.56
C THR A 520 -10.46 -26.75 4.25
N ALA A 521 -10.00 -25.57 4.67
CA ALA A 521 -8.61 -25.15 4.60
C ALA A 521 -7.63 -26.14 5.28
N LEU A 522 -8.07 -26.85 6.33
CA LEU A 522 -7.27 -27.89 7.00
C LEU A 522 -7.03 -29.13 6.11
N TYR A 523 -7.87 -29.34 5.09
CA TYR A 523 -7.79 -30.48 4.18
C TYR A 523 -7.15 -30.11 2.84
N SER A 524 -7.31 -28.86 2.40
CA SER A 524 -6.80 -28.37 1.12
C SER A 524 -5.37 -27.82 1.19
N GLY A 525 -4.84 -27.54 2.38
CA GLY A 525 -3.49 -27.01 2.55
C GLY A 525 -2.98 -27.04 3.99
N ASN A 526 -1.98 -26.21 4.27
CA ASN A 526 -1.41 -26.04 5.60
C ASN A 526 -1.72 -24.64 6.15
N PRO A 527 -2.90 -24.41 6.73
CA PRO A 527 -3.27 -23.12 7.30
C PRO A 527 -2.51 -22.80 8.59
N LEU A 528 -1.78 -23.75 9.17
CA LEU A 528 -0.98 -23.59 10.39
C LEU A 528 0.50 -23.27 10.11
N LYS A 529 0.90 -23.16 8.83
CA LYS A 529 2.27 -22.81 8.46
C LYS A 529 2.67 -21.46 9.08
N GLY A 530 3.76 -21.42 9.83
CA GLY A 530 4.26 -20.17 10.42
C GLY A 530 3.61 -19.78 11.75
N MET A 531 2.78 -20.65 12.35
CA MET A 531 2.28 -20.41 13.71
C MET A 531 3.45 -20.29 14.69
N VAL A 532 3.42 -19.25 15.52
CA VAL A 532 4.34 -19.11 16.66
C VAL A 532 3.95 -20.07 17.79
N ASP A 533 4.90 -20.40 18.65
CA ASP A 533 4.64 -21.28 19.79
C ASP A 533 3.67 -20.59 20.77
N GLY A 534 2.66 -21.32 21.28
CA GLY A 534 1.59 -20.76 22.11
C GLY A 534 0.53 -19.94 21.35
N GLY A 535 0.65 -19.85 20.02
CA GLY A 535 -0.31 -19.17 19.16
C GLY A 535 -1.72 -19.79 19.23
N ALA A 536 -2.69 -19.07 18.69
CA ALA A 536 -4.11 -19.46 18.75
C ALA A 536 -4.68 -19.82 17.37
N ILE A 537 -5.61 -20.77 17.36
CA ILE A 537 -6.47 -21.07 16.22
C ILE A 537 -7.89 -20.70 16.64
N PHE A 538 -8.61 -19.95 15.81
CA PHE A 538 -10.03 -19.70 15.99
C PHE A 538 -10.81 -20.17 14.77
N MET A 539 -11.69 -21.15 14.93
CA MET A 539 -12.33 -21.83 13.81
C MET A 539 -13.86 -21.89 13.90
N GLN A 540 -14.50 -21.85 12.75
CA GLN A 540 -15.90 -22.21 12.60
C GLN A 540 -16.09 -23.69 12.98
N SER A 541 -17.13 -24.00 13.76
CA SER A 541 -17.54 -25.38 14.04
C SER A 541 -19.03 -25.45 14.37
N PRO A 542 -19.82 -26.36 13.75
CA PRO A 542 -21.21 -26.59 14.13
C PRO A 542 -21.37 -27.56 15.32
N TYR A 543 -20.26 -28.00 15.93
CA TYR A 543 -20.27 -28.90 17.07
C TYR A 543 -20.03 -28.12 18.35
N THR A 544 -20.78 -28.46 19.40
CA THR A 544 -20.69 -27.85 20.74
C THR A 544 -19.67 -28.55 21.64
N GLU A 545 -19.42 -29.83 21.43
CA GLU A 545 -18.52 -30.62 22.28
C GLU A 545 -17.06 -30.53 21.80
N PRO A 546 -16.11 -30.09 22.65
CA PRO A 546 -14.70 -29.97 22.26
C PRO A 546 -14.08 -31.26 21.69
N ALA A 547 -14.49 -32.43 22.21
CA ALA A 547 -14.01 -33.73 21.73
C ALA A 547 -14.41 -33.99 20.26
N ASP A 548 -15.59 -33.50 19.86
CA ASP A 548 -16.08 -33.66 18.49
C ASP A 548 -15.29 -32.80 17.50
N VAL A 549 -14.97 -31.57 17.89
CA VAL A 549 -14.13 -30.67 17.10
C VAL A 549 -12.72 -31.24 16.97
N TRP A 550 -12.11 -31.63 18.09
CA TRP A 550 -10.77 -32.21 18.11
C TRP A 550 -10.65 -33.44 17.21
N ARG A 551 -11.62 -34.36 17.27
CA ARG A 551 -11.62 -35.57 16.44
C ARG A 551 -11.52 -35.28 14.94
N ARG A 552 -12.08 -34.17 14.48
CA ARG A 552 -12.16 -33.78 13.06
C ARG A 552 -10.96 -33.00 12.55
N ILE A 553 -10.05 -32.57 13.43
CA ILE A 553 -8.78 -31.98 12.99
C ILE A 553 -7.89 -33.09 12.42
N PRO A 554 -7.34 -32.95 11.20
CA PRO A 554 -6.42 -33.92 10.62
C PRO A 554 -5.18 -34.17 11.50
N GLU A 555 -4.66 -35.41 11.51
CA GLU A 555 -3.60 -35.80 12.46
C GLU A 555 -2.31 -34.99 12.30
N HIS A 556 -1.91 -34.65 11.08
CA HIS A 556 -0.72 -33.83 10.85
C HIS A 556 -0.85 -32.41 11.44
N HIS A 557 -2.06 -31.84 11.45
CA HIS A 557 -2.34 -30.57 12.13
C HIS A 557 -2.37 -30.73 13.65
N LYS A 558 -2.89 -31.85 14.16
CA LYS A 558 -2.84 -32.16 15.61
C LYS A 558 -1.39 -32.26 16.12
N GLN A 559 -0.49 -32.84 15.33
CA GLN A 559 0.94 -32.86 15.65
C GLN A 559 1.48 -31.44 15.78
N THR A 560 1.23 -30.58 14.80
CA THR A 560 1.64 -29.16 14.84
C THR A 560 1.05 -28.43 16.06
N ILE A 561 -0.24 -28.66 16.36
CA ILE A 561 -0.93 -28.08 17.53
C ILE A 561 -0.25 -28.49 18.83
N ARG A 562 0.09 -29.77 18.99
CA ARG A 562 0.78 -30.28 20.19
C ARG A 562 2.21 -29.77 20.29
N GLU A 563 2.97 -29.86 19.21
CA GLU A 563 4.38 -29.46 19.16
C GLU A 563 4.58 -27.99 19.49
N LYS A 564 3.71 -27.13 18.95
CA LYS A 564 3.75 -25.68 19.18
C LYS A 564 2.89 -25.23 20.36
N ASN A 565 2.30 -26.16 21.12
CA ASN A 565 1.42 -25.88 22.25
C ASN A 565 0.32 -24.85 21.90
N LEU A 566 -0.33 -25.04 20.74
CA LEU A 566 -1.32 -24.10 20.24
C LEU A 566 -2.64 -24.20 21.03
N ARG A 567 -3.31 -23.06 21.16
CA ARG A 567 -4.64 -22.98 21.78
C ARG A 567 -5.70 -23.03 20.68
N VAL A 568 -6.70 -23.89 20.83
CA VAL A 568 -7.73 -24.10 19.80
C VAL A 568 -9.07 -23.63 20.31
N TYR A 569 -9.61 -22.60 19.67
CA TYR A 569 -10.90 -22.00 19.96
C TYR A 569 -11.88 -22.25 18.82
N PHE A 570 -13.16 -22.42 19.15
CA PHE A 570 -14.20 -22.62 18.15
C PHE A 570 -15.55 -22.02 18.55
N VAL A 571 -16.36 -21.73 17.54
CA VAL A 571 -17.76 -21.29 17.69
C VAL A 571 -18.54 -21.58 16.39
N ASP A 572 -19.85 -21.77 16.47
CA ASP A 572 -20.68 -21.84 15.26
C ASP A 572 -20.97 -20.44 14.70
N MET A 573 -20.01 -19.93 13.93
CA MET A 573 -20.15 -18.64 13.24
C MET A 573 -21.33 -18.60 12.28
N VAL A 574 -21.73 -19.76 11.71
CA VAL A 574 -22.81 -19.87 10.73
C VAL A 574 -24.16 -19.76 11.41
N GLU A 575 -24.35 -20.50 12.50
CA GLU A 575 -25.58 -20.47 13.30
C GLU A 575 -25.80 -19.08 13.90
N ILE A 576 -24.78 -18.50 14.56
CA ILE A 576 -24.86 -17.14 15.12
C ILE A 576 -25.29 -16.13 14.05
N ALA A 577 -24.64 -16.15 12.89
CA ALA A 577 -24.96 -15.22 11.81
C ALA A 577 -26.38 -15.42 11.27
N ARG A 578 -26.86 -16.67 11.15
CA ARG A 578 -28.21 -16.98 10.69
C ARG A 578 -29.29 -16.52 11.68
N GLU A 579 -29.04 -16.68 12.98
CA GLU A 579 -30.00 -16.29 14.01
C GLU A 579 -30.12 -14.77 14.18
N VAL A 580 -29.01 -14.04 13.95
CA VAL A 580 -28.95 -12.59 14.16
C VAL A 580 -29.30 -11.79 12.90
N ALA A 581 -28.95 -12.29 11.72
CA ALA A 581 -29.17 -11.55 10.48
C ALA A 581 -30.66 -11.31 10.20
N THR A 582 -31.03 -10.03 10.10
CA THR A 582 -32.40 -9.64 9.72
C THR A 582 -32.71 -9.83 8.23
N ALA A 583 -31.68 -10.04 7.39
CA ALA A 583 -31.82 -10.24 5.95
C ALA A 583 -31.06 -11.48 5.46
N ALA A 584 -31.69 -12.25 4.58
CA ALA A 584 -31.16 -13.52 4.07
C ALA A 584 -29.81 -13.39 3.34
N ASP A 585 -29.55 -12.25 2.68
CA ASP A 585 -28.26 -12.02 2.00
C ASP A 585 -27.11 -11.68 2.96
N LEU A 586 -27.42 -11.39 4.22
CA LEU A 586 -26.47 -11.09 5.29
C LEU A 586 -26.09 -12.32 6.12
N GLU A 587 -26.94 -13.35 6.19
CA GLU A 587 -26.67 -14.59 6.94
C GLU A 587 -25.27 -15.17 6.61
N MET A 588 -24.90 -15.16 5.33
CA MET A 588 -23.60 -15.67 4.88
C MET A 588 -22.46 -14.70 5.16
N ARG A 589 -22.71 -13.39 5.13
CA ARG A 589 -21.68 -12.34 5.26
C ARG A 589 -21.36 -12.00 6.71
N MET A 590 -22.33 -12.15 7.60
CA MET A 590 -22.18 -11.85 9.03
C MET A 590 -21.34 -12.89 9.76
N GLN A 591 -21.11 -14.07 9.19
CA GLN A 591 -20.18 -15.06 9.75
C GLN A 591 -18.78 -14.46 9.96
N GLY A 592 -18.34 -13.62 9.01
CA GLY A 592 -17.11 -12.86 9.13
C GLY A 592 -17.07 -12.07 10.43
N ILE A 593 -18.11 -11.30 10.79
CA ILE A 593 -18.07 -10.39 11.93
C ILE A 593 -18.05 -11.09 13.29
N VAL A 594 -18.52 -12.34 13.38
CA VAL A 594 -18.38 -13.16 14.60
C VAL A 594 -16.90 -13.30 14.99
N LEU A 595 -16.00 -13.32 14.00
CA LEU A 595 -14.56 -13.31 14.22
C LEU A 595 -14.10 -12.18 15.13
N LEU A 596 -14.65 -10.98 14.93
CA LEU A 596 -14.21 -9.80 15.66
C LEU A 596 -14.41 -10.00 17.17
N GLY A 597 -15.47 -10.70 17.60
CA GLY A 597 -15.66 -11.07 19.00
C GLY A 597 -14.55 -11.97 19.55
N GLY A 598 -14.17 -12.99 18.78
CA GLY A 598 -13.04 -13.86 19.14
C GLY A 598 -11.70 -13.11 19.14
N PHE A 599 -11.47 -12.24 18.15
CA PHE A 599 -10.29 -11.38 18.10
C PHE A 599 -10.17 -10.49 19.35
N LEU A 600 -11.26 -9.82 19.76
CA LEU A 600 -11.28 -8.99 20.97
C LEU A 600 -10.99 -9.78 22.24
N LYS A 601 -11.42 -11.06 22.30
CA LYS A 601 -11.17 -11.95 23.44
C LYS A 601 -9.75 -12.51 23.46
N LEU A 602 -9.18 -12.78 22.30
CA LEU A 602 -7.88 -13.45 22.15
C LEU A 602 -6.70 -12.47 22.12
N THR A 603 -6.96 -11.19 21.82
CA THR A 603 -5.94 -10.14 21.84
C THR A 603 -5.89 -9.41 23.18
N PRO A 604 -4.69 -9.00 23.64
CA PRO A 604 -4.54 -8.43 24.97
C PRO A 604 -4.87 -6.92 25.02
N TYR A 605 -5.11 -6.26 23.87
CA TYR A 605 -5.14 -4.80 23.75
C TYR A 605 -6.10 -4.09 24.71
N ALA A 606 -7.35 -4.56 24.81
CA ALA A 606 -8.33 -3.95 25.69
C ALA A 606 -7.90 -4.02 27.17
N ARG A 607 -7.30 -5.16 27.56
CA ARG A 607 -6.77 -5.36 28.92
C ARG A 607 -5.53 -4.50 29.17
N ASP A 608 -4.61 -4.46 28.21
CA ASP A 608 -3.36 -3.72 28.35
C ASP A 608 -3.60 -2.20 28.42
N LEU A 609 -4.64 -1.70 27.75
CA LEU A 609 -5.09 -0.32 27.80
C LEU A 609 -6.07 -0.01 28.94
N ASN A 610 -6.37 -0.98 29.81
CA ASN A 610 -7.35 -0.85 30.90
C ASN A 610 -8.73 -0.32 30.46
N MET A 611 -9.19 -0.72 29.27
CA MET A 611 -10.48 -0.27 28.72
C MET A 611 -11.64 -1.03 29.36
N THR A 612 -12.75 -0.33 29.58
CA THR A 612 -14.02 -0.98 29.96
C THR A 612 -14.69 -1.61 28.75
N ASP A 613 -15.57 -2.59 28.98
CA ASP A 613 -16.38 -3.18 27.91
C ASP A 613 -17.18 -2.11 27.14
N GLU A 614 -17.69 -1.09 27.84
CA GLU A 614 -18.41 0.03 27.22
C GLU A 614 -17.53 0.81 26.24
N GLN A 615 -16.28 1.09 26.60
CA GLN A 615 -15.34 1.78 25.72
C GLN A 615 -14.99 0.94 24.49
N VAL A 616 -14.73 -0.36 24.68
CA VAL A 616 -14.40 -1.28 23.58
C VAL A 616 -15.57 -1.42 22.62
N TYR A 617 -16.77 -1.72 23.13
CA TYR A 617 -17.94 -1.93 22.29
C TYR A 617 -18.48 -0.63 21.66
N GLY A 618 -18.29 0.53 22.29
CA GLY A 618 -18.57 1.83 21.67
C GLY A 618 -17.68 2.06 20.44
N GLY A 619 -16.36 1.86 20.57
CA GLY A 619 -15.43 1.97 19.44
C GLY A 619 -15.69 0.93 18.34
N VAL A 620 -16.09 -0.29 18.71
CA VAL A 620 -16.54 -1.32 17.75
C VAL A 620 -17.78 -0.83 16.98
N GLU A 621 -18.76 -0.26 17.67
CA GLU A 621 -19.97 0.26 17.03
C GLU A 621 -19.66 1.37 16.03
N ASP A 622 -18.78 2.31 16.37
CA ASP A 622 -18.34 3.38 15.48
C ASP A 622 -17.65 2.84 14.22
N ALA A 623 -16.77 1.83 14.38
CA ALA A 623 -16.13 1.16 13.25
C ALA A 623 -17.16 0.43 12.38
N LEU A 624 -18.12 -0.28 12.98
CA LEU A 624 -19.23 -0.93 12.25
C LEU A 624 -20.08 0.10 11.49
N ARG A 625 -20.35 1.25 12.10
CA ARG A 625 -21.12 2.35 11.52
C ARG A 625 -20.41 2.95 10.30
N LYS A 626 -19.08 3.09 10.32
CA LYS A 626 -18.26 3.51 9.16
C LYS A 626 -18.49 2.61 7.95
N TYR A 627 -18.49 1.28 8.12
CA TYR A 627 -18.59 0.33 7.00
C TYR A 627 -20.02 -0.05 6.62
N PHE A 628 -20.94 -0.11 7.59
CA PHE A 628 -22.28 -0.66 7.40
C PHE A 628 -23.41 0.36 7.60
N GLY A 629 -23.14 1.58 8.08
CA GLY A 629 -24.18 2.58 8.39
C GLY A 629 -25.07 2.94 7.21
N LYS A 630 -24.54 2.93 5.97
CA LYS A 630 -25.31 3.14 4.73
C LYS A 630 -26.38 2.07 4.48
N ARG A 631 -26.28 0.90 5.13
CA ARG A 631 -27.25 -0.21 5.05
C ARG A 631 -28.36 -0.11 6.10
N GLY A 632 -28.32 0.91 6.96
CA GLY A 632 -29.31 1.16 8.00
C GLY A 632 -28.86 0.71 9.40
N GLU A 633 -29.48 1.31 10.41
CA GLU A 633 -29.12 1.12 11.82
C GLU A 633 -29.25 -0.34 12.28
N GLN A 634 -30.31 -1.03 11.84
CA GLN A 634 -30.53 -2.42 12.23
C GLN A 634 -29.36 -3.31 11.82
N VAL A 635 -28.77 -3.09 10.64
CA VAL A 635 -27.60 -3.85 10.17
C VAL A 635 -26.39 -3.61 11.07
N VAL A 636 -26.20 -2.39 11.59
CA VAL A 636 -25.12 -2.08 12.54
C VAL A 636 -25.33 -2.86 13.85
N GLN A 637 -26.55 -2.84 14.39
CA GLN A 637 -26.88 -3.53 15.65
C GLN A 637 -26.83 -5.06 15.53
N ASP A 638 -27.24 -5.62 14.39
CA ASP A 638 -27.10 -7.05 14.09
C ASP A 638 -25.61 -7.45 14.09
N ASN A 639 -24.76 -6.67 13.40
CA ASN A 639 -23.32 -6.93 13.41
C ASN A 639 -22.74 -6.83 14.83
N LEU A 640 -23.12 -5.82 15.62
CA LEU A 640 -22.66 -5.67 17.00
C LEU A 640 -23.10 -6.87 17.88
N THR A 641 -24.29 -7.39 17.65
CA THR A 641 -24.79 -8.59 18.34
C THR A 641 -23.95 -9.82 17.98
N CYS A 642 -23.63 -10.02 16.70
CA CYS A 642 -22.71 -11.08 16.25
C CYS A 642 -21.33 -10.97 16.91
N VAL A 643 -20.79 -9.75 17.09
CA VAL A 643 -19.52 -9.54 17.80
C VAL A 643 -19.62 -9.99 19.26
N LYS A 644 -20.68 -9.56 19.98
CA LYS A 644 -20.90 -9.93 21.38
C LYS A 644 -21.06 -11.44 21.58
N ARG A 645 -21.80 -12.10 20.68
CA ARG A 645 -21.96 -13.56 20.67
C ARG A 645 -20.66 -14.28 20.35
N GLY A 646 -19.89 -13.81 19.36
CA GLY A 646 -18.56 -14.35 19.07
C GLY A 646 -17.59 -14.27 20.25
N TYR A 647 -17.68 -13.21 21.07
CA TYR A 647 -16.88 -13.06 22.30
C TYR A 647 -17.33 -14.03 23.40
N SER A 648 -18.64 -14.10 23.66
CA SER A 648 -19.20 -14.84 24.80
C SER A 648 -19.36 -16.35 24.56
N GLU A 649 -19.71 -16.78 23.35
CA GLU A 649 -20.01 -18.17 23.01
C GLU A 649 -18.78 -18.97 22.54
N MET A 650 -17.62 -18.31 22.34
CA MET A 650 -16.37 -18.97 21.97
C MET A 650 -15.90 -19.92 23.06
N GLN A 651 -15.66 -21.18 22.68
CA GLN A 651 -15.16 -22.25 23.53
C GLN A 651 -13.71 -22.60 23.20
N GLU A 652 -12.99 -23.19 24.16
CA GLU A 652 -11.61 -23.68 24.01
C GLU A 652 -11.58 -25.22 24.09
N ILE A 653 -10.79 -25.87 23.24
CA ILE A 653 -10.47 -27.29 23.40
C ILE A 653 -9.44 -27.42 24.54
N PRO A 654 -9.76 -28.13 25.64
CA PRO A 654 -8.86 -28.20 26.78
C PRO A 654 -7.48 -28.76 26.42
N GLN A 655 -6.41 -28.16 26.93
CA GLN A 655 -5.04 -28.65 26.71
C GLN A 655 -4.84 -30.10 27.16
N SER A 656 -5.52 -30.53 28.23
CA SER A 656 -5.51 -31.93 28.67
C SER A 656 -6.00 -32.90 27.59
N MET A 657 -6.98 -32.49 26.78
CA MET A 657 -7.52 -33.29 25.67
C MET A 657 -6.58 -33.30 24.45
N ILE A 658 -5.93 -32.16 24.17
CA ILE A 658 -4.96 -32.03 23.08
C ILE A 658 -3.77 -32.98 23.33
N HIS A 659 -3.35 -33.12 24.58
CA HIS A 659 -2.20 -33.93 25.01
C HIS A 659 -2.57 -35.33 25.54
N GLU A 660 -3.86 -35.68 25.62
CA GLU A 660 -4.30 -37.02 26.02
C GLU A 660 -3.83 -38.07 24.99
N GLY A 661 -3.02 -39.03 25.46
CA GLY A 661 -2.42 -40.10 24.63
C GLY A 661 -0.90 -40.00 24.42
N ASN A 662 -0.24 -38.92 24.86
CA ASN A 662 1.22 -38.73 24.76
C ASN A 662 1.99 -39.05 26.06
N GLY A 663 1.47 -39.93 26.90
CA GLY A 663 2.23 -40.51 28.00
C GLY A 663 3.38 -41.35 27.45
N VAL A 664 4.61 -40.84 27.59
CA VAL A 664 5.90 -41.53 27.65
C VAL A 664 5.85 -43.05 27.40
N VAL A 665 6.47 -43.46 26.30
CA VAL A 665 7.48 -44.53 26.30
C VAL A 665 8.78 -43.92 25.81
#